data_AF-S4R9E3-F1
#
_entry.id   AF-S4R9E3-F1
#
_cell.length_a   1.000
_cell.length_b   1.000
_cell.length_c   1.000
_cell.angle_alpha   90.00
_cell.angle_beta   90.00
_cell.angle_gamma   90.00
#
_symmetry.space_group_name_H-M   'P 1'
#
loop_
_entity.id
_entity.type
_entity.pdbx_description
1 polymer ?
#
loop_
_entity_poly.entity_id
_entity_poly.type
_entity_poly.pdbx_seq_one_letter_code
_entity_poly.pdbx_strand_id
1 'polypeptide(L)'
;PKPTRGKMRIHCLENVDKALQFLKEQKVHLENMGSHDIVDGNHRLILGLIWTIILRFQIQDISVQTEDSKETRSAKDALLLWCQMKTAGYPNVNVHNFTTSWRDGLAFNAVIHKHRPDLVDFEKLKKSNAQHNLQHAFNAAEQHLGVTKLLDPEADVSVDQPDEKSIITYVVSFYHYFSKMKALAVEGKRIGKVLDSAIEADRMVERYESLASELLEWIGRTITALNSRDFPNSLVGVQQQLHAFSSYRTVEKPPKFTEKGNLEVLLFTIQSKMRANNQKVYTPREGKLVAEINRAWERLEKAEHGRELALRDELIRQEKLEQLARRFDRKAAMRETWLAENQRLVMQDNFGADLAAVEAATKKHEAIETDMAAYEGRVRAVEGVARELEAERYHEVARVVRRRDGVLQLWRRLQELLAARRTRLEMTLALQRAFHEMLYTGAWMDEMKLRLLSQECGKHLLGVEDLLQKHALVEADVAAQADRVKAVNAAALRFAEEVDGYRPCDPEVASERAGQLEASYAELCALCAARRARLEEARALHLFLWEAEEVEAWVRQVEPLLASEDAGHDLAAVLRLLARHRAFEDELSGRRAQLQQTLRLGEEEKREAERDAQAARARSAELDKLWASLELAASRRAERLRASEALHQLLSDSADVEAWARDASLLVAAGGDVGNDEFSTQALARKHRDVVEEIEGYRIDSLQEQAAALPASLAEPAGVRERLRRLEEAYGELAALAAERGRRLQDALALYTIHSETAACLLWLDEKSQWLDALDIPEKLEDLEVVQHRFESLEPEMNGLASRVAVVNQLARQLLGSEHASEDDIKAKQDLLNARWSEFRELAESKKEALQAQLTLQSFQLECHETQAWIREKTRLIESTQGLGNDLAGVMALQRKLSGMERDLAAIEVKVGDLQGEAERLAQHHPERAGAVRGQLADTADVWGALRGTLRAREDSLGEASKLQKFLQDVDDFQAWLSKTQKAVASEDVPSTLPEAEKLLAQHEAIKNEISNYSEDHRRMREMGEEVTRDQSDPQHVFLRQRLQALHTGWAELHSMWDNRRALLAACHAYLAFARDARQADGVLSNQEYALSRVEMPATLQSAEAAIKKHEELTTSMEANDEKVGSVLDTGRKLVGEGNFNADKIQEKMDSISER
;
A
#
# COMPACT_ATOMS: atom_id res chain seq x y z
N PRO A 1 -28.39 102.76 85.65
CA PRO A 1 -27.16 103.29 86.32
C PRO A 1 -27.02 102.72 87.74
N LYS A 2 -25.78 102.54 88.28
CA LYS A 2 -25.58 102.05 89.66
C LYS A 2 -25.96 103.13 90.70
N PRO A 3 -26.59 102.79 91.85
CA PRO A 3 -27.00 103.77 92.86
C PRO A 3 -25.79 104.35 93.63
N THR A 4 -25.78 105.68 93.80
CA THR A 4 -24.82 106.44 94.62
C THR A 4 -24.99 106.07 96.10
N ARG A 5 -23.94 105.61 96.79
CA ARG A 5 -24.03 105.15 98.19
C ARG A 5 -23.79 106.29 99.18
N GLY A 6 -24.80 106.64 99.98
CA GLY A 6 -24.66 107.54 101.13
C GLY A 6 -26.01 107.94 101.73
N LYS A 7 -26.04 108.31 103.01
CA LYS A 7 -27.29 108.59 103.76
C LYS A 7 -27.79 110.04 103.67
N MET A 8 -26.99 110.95 103.10
CA MET A 8 -27.40 112.34 102.94
C MET A 8 -28.51 112.45 101.89
N ARG A 9 -29.48 113.35 102.15
CA ARG A 9 -30.67 113.56 101.31
C ARG A 9 -30.34 113.72 99.81
N ILE A 10 -29.24 114.40 99.48
CA ILE A 10 -28.82 114.61 98.08
C ILE A 10 -28.49 113.31 97.34
N HIS A 11 -27.90 112.31 98.01
CA HIS A 11 -27.63 111.01 97.39
C HIS A 11 -28.92 110.23 97.12
N CYS A 12 -29.91 110.35 98.01
CA CYS A 12 -31.23 109.76 97.81
C CYS A 12 -31.95 110.42 96.62
N LEU A 13 -31.89 111.75 96.51
CA LEU A 13 -32.49 112.49 95.39
C LEU A 13 -31.90 112.04 94.06
N GLU A 14 -30.57 111.96 93.97
CA GLU A 14 -29.87 111.55 92.76
C GLU A 14 -30.21 110.11 92.35
N ASN A 15 -30.36 109.20 93.31
CA ASN A 15 -30.76 107.81 93.05
C ASN A 15 -32.20 107.70 92.57
N VAL A 16 -33.10 108.46 93.18
CA VAL A 16 -34.49 108.50 92.76
C VAL A 16 -34.61 109.10 91.37
N ASP A 17 -33.87 110.17 91.04
CA ASP A 17 -33.84 110.73 89.68
C ASP A 17 -33.37 109.71 88.65
N LYS A 18 -32.29 108.96 88.94
CA LYS A 18 -31.82 107.87 88.06
C LYS A 18 -32.92 106.82 87.83
N ALA A 19 -33.69 106.48 88.86
CA ALA A 19 -34.80 105.54 88.75
C ALA A 19 -35.97 106.12 87.95
N LEU A 20 -36.39 107.35 88.23
CA LEU A 20 -37.46 108.04 87.50
C LEU A 20 -37.12 108.20 86.01
N GLN A 21 -35.86 108.50 85.69
CA GLN A 21 -35.39 108.60 84.31
C GLN A 21 -35.49 107.25 83.58
N PHE A 22 -35.08 106.16 84.21
CA PHE A 22 -35.24 104.81 83.64
C PHE A 22 -36.71 104.44 83.42
N LEU A 23 -37.58 104.75 84.38
CA LEU A 23 -39.02 104.49 84.24
C LEU A 23 -39.63 105.29 83.08
N LYS A 24 -39.20 106.54 82.89
CA LYS A 24 -39.60 107.37 81.74
C LYS A 24 -39.14 106.75 80.41
N GLU A 25 -37.92 106.23 80.33
CA GLU A 25 -37.41 105.52 79.13
C GLU A 25 -38.22 104.27 78.80
N GLN A 26 -38.67 103.52 79.83
CA GLN A 26 -39.52 102.34 79.66
C GLN A 26 -41.00 102.67 79.38
N LYS A 27 -41.30 103.95 79.12
CA LYS A 27 -42.64 104.48 78.83
C LYS A 27 -43.63 104.32 80.00
N VAL A 28 -43.13 104.36 81.25
CA VAL A 28 -43.99 104.49 82.43
C VAL A 28 -44.45 105.95 82.54
N HIS A 29 -45.75 106.16 82.75
CA HIS A 29 -46.34 107.50 82.83
C HIS A 29 -46.06 108.14 84.20
N LEU A 30 -45.41 109.31 84.21
CA LEU A 30 -45.02 110.06 85.40
C LEU A 30 -45.74 111.43 85.37
N GLU A 31 -46.88 111.57 86.03
CA GLU A 31 -47.59 112.86 86.14
C GLU A 31 -47.14 113.62 87.38
N ASN A 32 -46.57 114.82 87.19
CA ASN A 32 -46.22 115.79 88.24
C ASN A 32 -45.43 115.22 89.43
N MET A 33 -44.41 114.39 89.16
CA MET A 33 -43.58 113.75 90.20
C MET A 33 -42.10 114.08 90.02
N GLY A 34 -41.50 114.67 91.05
CA GLY A 34 -40.06 114.92 91.16
C GLY A 34 -39.37 113.95 92.13
N SER A 35 -38.04 113.86 92.04
CA SER A 35 -37.25 113.04 92.96
C SER A 35 -37.40 113.44 94.43
N HIS A 36 -37.66 114.71 94.70
CA HIS A 36 -37.92 115.23 96.05
C HIS A 36 -39.20 114.68 96.67
N ASP A 37 -40.25 114.47 95.88
CA ASP A 37 -41.52 113.92 96.38
C ASP A 37 -41.36 112.53 97.00
N ILE A 38 -40.45 111.71 96.45
CA ILE A 38 -40.19 110.35 96.92
C ILE A 38 -39.25 110.37 98.12
N VAL A 39 -38.18 111.18 98.06
CA VAL A 39 -37.19 111.25 99.14
C VAL A 39 -37.76 111.90 100.40
N ASP A 40 -38.65 112.88 100.25
CA ASP A 40 -39.31 113.57 101.37
C ASP A 40 -40.53 112.82 101.90
N GLY A 41 -40.85 111.64 101.34
CA GLY A 41 -41.87 110.75 101.88
C GLY A 41 -43.31 111.16 101.55
N ASN A 42 -43.58 111.67 100.35
CA ASN A 42 -44.95 111.87 99.90
C ASN A 42 -45.60 110.53 99.49
N HIS A 43 -46.16 109.85 100.48
CA HIS A 43 -46.76 108.51 100.35
C HIS A 43 -47.75 108.39 99.18
N ARG A 44 -48.54 109.43 98.90
CA ARG A 44 -49.53 109.40 97.81
C ARG A 44 -48.89 109.32 96.43
N LEU A 45 -47.81 110.07 96.22
CA LEU A 45 -47.07 110.08 94.95
C LEU A 45 -46.25 108.80 94.79
N ILE A 46 -45.61 108.30 95.85
CA ILE A 46 -44.85 107.04 95.81
C ILE A 46 -45.76 105.86 95.44
N LEU A 47 -46.94 105.74 96.05
CA LEU A 47 -47.92 104.70 95.70
C LEU A 47 -48.44 104.87 94.26
N GLY A 48 -48.62 106.11 93.82
CA GLY A 48 -48.94 106.43 92.42
C GLY A 48 -47.89 105.90 91.44
N LEU A 49 -46.61 106.06 91.74
CA LEU A 49 -45.49 105.56 90.93
C LEU A 49 -45.45 104.04 90.87
N ILE A 50 -45.55 103.37 92.02
CA ILE A 50 -45.50 101.90 92.09
C ILE A 50 -46.62 101.31 91.22
N TRP A 51 -47.81 101.91 91.27
CA TRP A 51 -48.92 101.48 90.41
C TRP A 51 -48.62 101.63 88.92
N THR A 52 -48.04 102.75 88.47
CA THR A 52 -47.73 102.91 87.03
C THR A 52 -46.65 101.95 86.55
N ILE A 53 -45.71 101.55 87.43
CA ILE A 53 -44.74 100.48 87.14
C ILE A 53 -45.45 99.13 86.97
N ILE A 54 -46.32 98.73 87.91
CA ILE A 54 -47.06 97.47 87.82
C ILE A 54 -47.94 97.46 86.57
N LEU A 55 -48.63 98.57 86.28
CA LEU A 55 -49.48 98.72 85.11
C LEU A 55 -48.70 98.50 83.81
N ARG A 56 -47.51 99.08 83.68
CA ARG A 56 -46.70 98.96 82.47
C ARG A 56 -46.14 97.56 82.28
N PHE A 57 -45.52 96.98 83.31
CA PHE A 57 -44.70 95.77 83.14
C PHE A 57 -45.44 94.46 83.40
N GLN A 58 -46.50 94.46 84.20
CA GLN A 58 -47.23 93.23 84.51
C GLN A 58 -48.58 93.16 83.81
N ILE A 59 -49.27 94.31 83.66
CA ILE A 59 -50.64 94.34 83.17
C ILE A 59 -50.68 94.65 81.66
N GLN A 60 -49.94 95.64 81.16
CA GLN A 60 -50.11 96.17 79.79
C GLN A 60 -49.87 95.15 78.66
N ASP A 61 -49.03 94.14 78.88
CA ASP A 61 -48.70 93.09 77.89
C ASP A 61 -49.72 91.92 77.87
N ILE A 62 -50.76 91.98 78.70
CA ILE A 62 -51.81 90.95 78.73
C ILE A 62 -52.72 91.13 77.52
N SER A 63 -52.70 90.14 76.64
CA SER A 63 -53.61 90.04 75.50
C SER A 63 -54.41 88.75 75.58
N VAL A 64 -55.71 88.84 75.31
CA VAL A 64 -56.63 87.70 75.34
C VAL A 64 -57.37 87.70 74.02
N GLN A 65 -57.10 86.68 73.20
CA GLN A 65 -57.71 86.55 71.89
C GLN A 65 -59.08 85.86 72.05
N THR A 66 -60.15 86.57 71.67
CA THR A 66 -61.47 85.98 71.41
C THR A 66 -61.65 85.80 69.91
N GLU A 67 -62.29 84.70 69.51
CA GLU A 67 -62.41 84.30 68.10
C GLU A 67 -63.13 85.32 67.18
N ASP A 68 -63.87 86.30 67.72
CA ASP A 68 -64.74 87.20 66.91
C ASP A 68 -64.53 88.73 67.04
N SER A 69 -63.43 89.25 67.61
CA SER A 69 -63.17 90.72 67.53
C SER A 69 -61.69 91.11 67.57
N LYS A 70 -61.28 91.99 66.64
CA LYS A 70 -59.93 92.56 66.50
C LYS A 70 -59.77 93.93 67.20
N GLU A 71 -60.60 94.23 68.19
CA GLU A 71 -60.41 95.45 68.98
C GLU A 71 -59.41 95.18 70.11
N THR A 72 -58.28 95.90 70.10
CA THR A 72 -57.33 95.93 71.22
C THR A 72 -57.98 96.64 72.40
N ARG A 73 -58.72 95.89 73.22
CA ARG A 73 -59.27 96.39 74.49
C ARG A 73 -58.12 96.74 75.43
N SER A 74 -58.36 97.68 76.36
CA SER A 74 -57.38 98.03 77.39
C SER A 74 -56.89 96.77 78.10
N ALA A 75 -55.61 96.68 78.46
CA ALA A 75 -55.06 95.47 79.08
C ALA A 75 -55.79 95.09 80.39
N LYS A 76 -56.37 96.08 81.08
CA LYS A 76 -57.29 95.89 82.20
C LYS A 76 -58.57 95.15 81.77
N ASP A 77 -59.17 95.52 80.64
CA ASP A 77 -60.37 94.88 80.10
C ASP A 77 -60.06 93.47 79.58
N ALA A 78 -58.87 93.26 79.00
CA ALA A 78 -58.42 91.94 78.59
C ALA A 78 -58.25 91.00 79.79
N LEU A 79 -57.65 91.49 80.88
CA LEU A 79 -57.57 90.74 82.13
C LEU A 79 -58.95 90.47 82.74
N LEU A 80 -59.85 91.46 82.73
CA LEU A 80 -61.22 91.29 83.22
C LEU A 80 -61.98 90.24 82.41
N LEU A 81 -61.84 90.29 81.09
CA LEU A 81 -62.40 89.29 80.17
C LEU A 81 -61.82 87.91 80.43
N TRP A 82 -60.51 87.78 80.66
CA TRP A 82 -59.91 86.51 81.04
C TRP A 82 -60.52 85.97 82.33
N CYS A 83 -60.67 86.80 83.36
CA CYS A 83 -61.31 86.40 84.60
C CYS A 83 -62.74 85.91 84.33
N GLN A 84 -63.54 86.70 83.61
CA GLN A 84 -64.91 86.35 83.22
C GLN A 84 -64.98 85.03 82.44
N MET A 85 -64.12 84.82 81.45
CA MET A 85 -64.07 83.57 80.67
C MET A 85 -63.70 82.36 81.53
N LYS A 86 -62.86 82.56 82.55
CA LYS A 86 -62.42 81.48 83.43
C LYS A 86 -63.39 81.20 84.57
N THR A 87 -64.11 82.20 85.04
CA THR A 87 -65.15 82.08 86.07
C THR A 87 -66.55 81.89 85.51
N ALA A 88 -66.74 81.96 84.18
CA ALA A 88 -68.03 81.70 83.54
C ALA A 88 -68.54 80.29 83.88
N GLY A 89 -69.77 80.21 84.38
CA GLY A 89 -70.43 78.97 84.77
C GLY A 89 -70.27 78.58 86.25
N TYR A 90 -69.52 79.35 87.06
CA TYR A 90 -69.45 79.11 88.51
C TYR A 90 -70.63 79.76 89.25
N PRO A 91 -71.36 79.02 90.10
CA PRO A 91 -72.49 79.58 90.86
C PRO A 91 -72.05 80.69 91.80
N ASN A 92 -72.84 81.76 91.88
CA ASN A 92 -72.60 82.93 92.74
C ASN A 92 -71.32 83.75 92.46
N VAL A 93 -70.60 83.49 91.35
CA VAL A 93 -69.41 84.25 90.94
C VAL A 93 -69.71 85.09 89.70
N ASN A 94 -69.88 86.39 89.89
CA ASN A 94 -70.07 87.35 88.79
C ASN A 94 -69.01 88.46 88.88
N VAL A 95 -68.01 88.37 88.01
CA VAL A 95 -66.88 89.31 87.97
C VAL A 95 -67.16 90.43 86.97
N HIS A 96 -67.51 91.62 87.47
CA HIS A 96 -67.77 92.82 86.65
C HIS A 96 -66.77 93.95 86.91
N ASN A 97 -66.05 93.90 88.02
CA ASN A 97 -65.05 94.89 88.39
C ASN A 97 -63.87 94.21 89.13
N PHE A 98 -62.83 94.98 89.43
CA PHE A 98 -61.72 94.54 90.27
C PHE A 98 -61.82 95.09 91.70
N THR A 99 -63.02 95.37 92.19
CA THR A 99 -63.27 95.81 93.57
C THR A 99 -64.24 94.84 94.24
N THR A 100 -65.53 95.17 94.27
CA THR A 100 -66.56 94.43 95.00
C THR A 100 -66.82 93.01 94.48
N SER A 101 -66.54 92.73 93.21
CA SER A 101 -66.69 91.39 92.61
C SER A 101 -65.76 90.31 93.19
N TRP A 102 -64.69 90.71 93.87
CA TRP A 102 -63.71 89.80 94.47
C TRP A 102 -63.82 89.70 96.00
N ARG A 103 -64.70 90.53 96.60
CA ARG A 103 -64.84 90.72 98.05
C ARG A 103 -65.20 89.44 98.81
N ASP A 104 -65.99 88.56 98.22
CA ASP A 104 -66.42 87.30 98.86
C ASP A 104 -65.43 86.14 98.71
N GLY A 105 -64.31 86.36 98.01
CA GLY A 105 -63.25 85.37 97.77
C GLY A 105 -63.59 84.24 96.80
N LEU A 106 -64.83 84.15 96.32
CA LEU A 106 -65.24 83.06 95.44
C LEU A 106 -64.60 83.18 94.04
N ALA A 107 -64.43 84.40 93.54
CA ALA A 107 -63.79 84.65 92.24
C ALA A 107 -62.34 84.13 92.17
N PHE A 108 -61.54 84.34 93.23
CA PHE A 108 -60.16 83.82 93.28
C PHE A 108 -60.12 82.28 93.25
N ASN A 109 -60.97 81.64 94.05
CA ASN A 109 -61.07 80.17 94.08
C ASN A 109 -61.54 79.59 92.73
N ALA A 110 -62.46 80.27 92.02
CA ALA A 110 -62.96 79.82 90.73
C ALA A 110 -61.88 79.84 89.63
N VAL A 111 -61.04 80.89 89.60
CA VAL A 111 -59.92 80.99 88.65
C VAL A 111 -58.89 79.86 88.86
N ILE A 112 -58.60 79.54 90.13
CA ILE A 112 -57.71 78.43 90.50
C ILE A 112 -58.32 77.09 90.08
N HIS A 113 -59.56 76.81 90.50
CA HIS A 113 -60.27 75.57 90.18
C HIS A 113 -60.38 75.32 88.67
N LYS A 114 -60.58 76.36 87.85
CA LYS A 114 -60.71 76.20 86.39
C LYS A 114 -59.46 75.63 85.71
N HIS A 115 -58.27 75.94 86.23
CA HIS A 115 -57.01 75.46 85.66
C HIS A 115 -56.45 74.26 86.41
N ARG A 116 -56.72 74.17 87.71
CA ARG A 116 -56.29 73.11 88.63
C ARG A 116 -57.46 72.73 89.53
N PRO A 117 -58.41 71.92 89.03
CA PRO A 117 -59.59 71.53 89.79
C PRO A 117 -59.24 70.68 91.02
N ASP A 118 -58.06 70.05 91.00
CA ASP A 118 -57.51 69.27 92.10
C ASP A 118 -57.20 70.08 93.37
N LEU A 119 -57.06 71.41 93.28
CA LEU A 119 -56.59 72.25 94.39
C LEU A 119 -57.71 72.94 95.19
N VAL A 120 -58.95 72.97 94.70
CA VAL A 120 -60.04 73.74 95.30
C VAL A 120 -61.34 72.94 95.22
N ASP A 121 -61.97 72.68 96.37
CA ASP A 121 -63.32 72.11 96.42
C ASP A 121 -64.35 73.24 96.42
N PHE A 122 -64.83 73.62 95.23
CA PHE A 122 -65.62 74.83 95.05
C PHE A 122 -67.02 74.74 95.69
N GLU A 123 -67.62 73.55 95.82
CA GLU A 123 -69.00 73.40 96.32
C GLU A 123 -69.14 73.71 97.82
N LYS A 124 -68.06 73.57 98.59
CA LYS A 124 -68.05 73.84 100.05
C LYS A 124 -67.96 75.32 100.40
N LEU A 125 -67.61 76.18 99.44
CA LEU A 125 -67.41 77.60 99.66
C LEU A 125 -68.75 78.34 99.64
N LYS A 126 -69.02 79.16 100.66
CA LYS A 126 -70.25 79.96 100.78
C LYS A 126 -69.93 81.45 100.79
N LYS A 127 -70.77 82.24 100.12
CA LYS A 127 -70.61 83.70 100.00
C LYS A 127 -70.57 84.43 101.34
N SER A 128 -71.26 83.92 102.36
CA SER A 128 -71.28 84.51 103.71
C SER A 128 -69.93 84.42 104.45
N ASN A 129 -69.01 83.55 104.01
CA ASN A 129 -67.73 83.32 104.67
C ASN A 129 -66.56 83.88 103.84
N ALA A 130 -66.64 85.18 103.53
CA ALA A 130 -65.69 85.88 102.65
C ALA A 130 -64.23 85.69 103.11
N GLN A 131 -63.99 85.81 104.42
CA GLN A 131 -62.66 85.73 105.01
C GLN A 131 -62.00 84.36 104.81
N HIS A 132 -62.74 83.28 105.07
CA HIS A 132 -62.25 81.92 104.83
C HIS A 132 -61.96 81.67 103.35
N ASN A 133 -62.85 82.10 102.45
CA ASN A 133 -62.70 81.88 101.02
C ASN A 133 -61.44 82.56 100.48
N LEU A 134 -61.19 83.81 100.90
CA LEU A 134 -60.00 84.57 100.52
C LEU A 134 -58.71 83.91 101.04
N GLN A 135 -58.69 83.54 102.33
CA GLN A 135 -57.54 82.85 102.93
C GLN A 135 -57.22 81.54 102.22
N HIS A 136 -58.25 80.77 101.85
CA HIS A 136 -58.10 79.50 101.13
C HIS A 136 -57.48 79.70 99.75
N ALA A 137 -58.02 80.63 98.94
CA ALA A 137 -57.47 80.91 97.61
C ALA A 137 -56.01 81.38 97.70
N PHE A 138 -55.69 82.24 98.66
CA PHE A 138 -54.35 82.80 98.79
C PHE A 138 -53.35 81.75 99.27
N ASN A 139 -53.75 80.85 100.18
CA ASN A 139 -52.93 79.71 100.60
C ASN A 139 -52.68 78.72 99.45
N ALA A 140 -53.72 78.36 98.70
CA ALA A 140 -53.60 77.43 97.58
C ALA A 140 -52.69 77.98 96.48
N ALA A 141 -52.78 79.28 96.20
CA ALA A 141 -51.94 79.97 95.23
C ALA A 141 -50.45 79.93 95.61
N GLU A 142 -50.12 80.21 96.87
CA GLU A 142 -48.73 80.25 97.33
C GLU A 142 -48.12 78.85 97.44
N GLN A 143 -48.80 77.92 98.09
CA GLN A 143 -48.24 76.60 98.40
C GLN A 143 -48.14 75.69 97.16
N HIS A 144 -49.10 75.78 96.24
CA HIS A 144 -49.19 74.84 95.11
C HIS A 144 -48.90 75.47 93.75
N LEU A 145 -49.12 76.77 93.59
CA LEU A 145 -48.86 77.48 92.33
C LEU A 145 -47.62 78.39 92.40
N GLY A 146 -47.04 78.60 93.59
CA GLY A 146 -45.91 79.50 93.79
C GLY A 146 -46.23 80.98 93.56
N VAL A 147 -47.51 81.36 93.66
CA VAL A 147 -47.98 82.75 93.52
C VAL A 147 -48.01 83.42 94.91
N THR A 148 -47.11 84.37 95.16
CA THR A 148 -46.90 85.02 96.47
C THR A 148 -48.13 85.80 96.95
N LYS A 149 -48.55 85.64 98.21
CA LYS A 149 -49.69 86.37 98.80
C LYS A 149 -49.39 87.87 98.90
N LEU A 150 -50.10 88.70 98.13
CA LEU A 150 -49.92 90.16 98.12
C LEU A 150 -51.00 90.93 98.89
N LEU A 151 -52.13 90.30 99.21
CA LEU A 151 -53.30 90.94 99.80
C LEU A 151 -53.66 90.28 101.13
N ASP A 152 -54.01 91.09 102.12
CA ASP A 152 -54.60 90.63 103.37
C ASP A 152 -56.12 90.41 103.18
N PRO A 153 -56.65 89.22 103.52
CA PRO A 153 -58.08 88.93 103.38
C PRO A 153 -59.00 89.92 104.11
N GLU A 154 -58.64 90.34 105.33
CA GLU A 154 -59.48 91.15 106.21
C GLU A 154 -59.31 92.64 105.92
N ALA A 155 -58.06 93.10 105.80
CA ALA A 155 -57.73 94.52 105.69
C ALA A 155 -57.88 95.07 104.26
N ASP A 156 -57.62 94.26 103.23
CA ASP A 156 -57.53 94.76 101.84
C ASP A 156 -58.71 94.37 100.96
N VAL A 157 -59.32 93.19 101.19
CA VAL A 157 -60.32 92.62 100.26
C VAL A 157 -61.72 92.51 100.86
N SER A 158 -61.88 92.09 102.13
CA SER A 158 -63.20 91.95 102.77
C SER A 158 -63.81 93.28 103.29
N VAL A 159 -63.24 94.41 102.91
CA VAL A 159 -63.70 95.76 103.27
C VAL A 159 -64.84 96.26 102.36
N ASP A 160 -65.56 97.30 102.78
CA ASP A 160 -66.71 97.83 102.00
C ASP A 160 -66.33 98.38 100.63
N GLN A 161 -65.14 98.97 100.52
CA GLN A 161 -64.57 99.44 99.26
C GLN A 161 -63.14 98.92 99.10
N PRO A 162 -62.96 97.72 98.48
CA PRO A 162 -61.64 97.18 98.21
C PRO A 162 -60.89 98.05 97.19
N ASP A 163 -59.58 98.20 97.38
CA ASP A 163 -58.75 98.96 96.45
C ASP A 163 -58.57 98.20 95.13
N GLU A 164 -58.99 98.83 94.02
CA GLU A 164 -59.02 98.20 92.70
C GLU A 164 -57.62 97.79 92.22
N LYS A 165 -56.63 98.63 92.50
CA LYS A 165 -55.25 98.46 92.02
C LYS A 165 -54.60 97.23 92.66
N SER A 166 -54.85 97.05 93.94
CA SER A 166 -54.34 95.94 94.73
C SER A 166 -54.89 94.59 94.23
N ILE A 167 -56.20 94.50 93.94
CA ILE A 167 -56.83 93.28 93.39
C ILE A 167 -56.28 92.96 91.98
N ILE A 168 -56.19 93.94 91.08
CA ILE A 168 -55.66 93.72 89.72
C ILE A 168 -54.24 93.14 89.77
N THR A 169 -53.37 93.71 90.60
CA THR A 169 -51.97 93.29 90.73
C THR A 169 -51.88 91.81 91.09
N TYR A 170 -52.71 91.36 92.02
CA TYR A 170 -52.70 89.98 92.45
C TYR A 170 -53.28 89.03 91.40
N VAL A 171 -54.40 89.40 90.76
CA VAL A 171 -55.04 88.60 89.70
C VAL A 171 -54.12 88.41 88.49
N VAL A 172 -53.32 89.41 88.11
CA VAL A 172 -52.32 89.29 87.03
C VAL A 172 -51.29 88.20 87.28
N SER A 173 -50.89 88.01 88.53
CA SER A 173 -49.92 86.97 88.90
C SER A 173 -50.44 85.57 88.56
N PHE A 174 -51.76 85.34 88.69
CA PHE A 174 -52.39 84.09 88.26
C PHE A 174 -52.40 83.91 86.73
N TYR A 175 -52.64 84.99 85.96
CA TYR A 175 -52.68 84.92 84.49
C TYR A 175 -51.34 84.44 83.90
N HIS A 176 -50.23 85.04 84.33
CA HIS A 176 -48.90 84.74 83.77
C HIS A 176 -48.47 83.28 84.02
N TYR A 177 -48.77 82.75 85.21
CA TYR A 177 -48.46 81.36 85.54
C TYR A 177 -49.16 80.37 84.60
N PHE A 178 -50.48 80.51 84.43
CA PHE A 178 -51.27 79.56 83.62
C PHE A 178 -51.01 79.69 82.11
N SER A 179 -50.59 80.85 81.62
CA SER A 179 -50.25 81.04 80.19
C SER A 179 -49.00 80.26 79.77
N LYS A 180 -47.94 80.26 80.61
CA LYS A 180 -46.66 79.60 80.32
C LYS A 180 -46.79 78.08 80.13
N MET A 181 -47.70 77.44 80.87
CA MET A 181 -47.89 75.98 80.84
C MET A 181 -48.39 75.46 79.48
N LYS A 182 -49.19 76.25 78.76
CA LYS A 182 -49.80 75.84 77.47
C LYS A 182 -48.80 75.81 76.31
N ALA A 183 -47.75 76.65 76.34
CA ALA A 183 -46.78 76.77 75.26
C ALA A 183 -45.92 75.49 75.07
N LEU A 184 -45.46 74.90 76.18
CA LEU A 184 -44.59 73.72 76.19
C LEU A 184 -45.20 72.47 75.52
N ALA A 185 -46.53 72.28 75.61
CA ALA A 185 -47.20 71.12 75.03
C ALA A 185 -47.25 71.13 73.48
N VAL A 186 -47.15 72.30 72.85
CA VAL A 186 -47.25 72.46 71.39
C VAL A 186 -45.92 72.13 70.70
N GLU A 187 -44.79 72.38 71.35
CA GLU A 187 -43.45 72.12 70.81
C GLU A 187 -43.18 70.62 70.61
N GLY A 188 -43.60 69.77 71.56
CA GLY A 188 -43.42 68.30 71.46
C GLY A 188 -44.11 67.65 70.24
N LYS A 189 -45.28 68.16 69.83
CA LYS A 189 -46.01 67.65 68.64
C LYS A 189 -45.29 67.94 67.31
N ARG A 190 -44.43 68.96 67.25
CA ARG A 190 -43.72 69.31 66.01
C ARG A 190 -42.57 68.36 65.69
N ILE A 191 -41.86 67.87 66.72
CA ILE A 191 -40.72 66.96 66.56
C ILE A 191 -41.16 65.59 66.03
N GLY A 192 -42.28 65.04 66.52
CA GLY A 192 -42.80 63.75 66.07
C GLY A 192 -43.06 63.68 64.55
N LYS A 193 -43.64 64.74 63.97
CA LYS A 193 -43.94 64.79 62.52
C LYS A 193 -42.68 64.72 61.62
N VAL A 194 -41.55 65.24 62.08
CA VAL A 194 -40.30 65.22 61.33
C VAL A 194 -39.70 63.81 61.31
N LEU A 195 -39.81 63.07 62.41
CA LEU A 195 -39.30 61.71 62.53
C LEU A 195 -40.08 60.72 61.65
N ASP A 196 -41.41 60.80 61.65
CA ASP A 196 -42.27 59.95 60.81
C ASP A 196 -41.92 60.08 59.32
N SER A 197 -41.62 61.32 58.90
CA SER A 197 -41.24 61.62 57.52
C SER A 197 -39.89 61.02 57.11
N ALA A 198 -38.97 60.81 58.05
CA ALA A 198 -37.68 60.16 57.80
C ALA A 198 -37.80 58.63 57.69
N ILE A 199 -38.58 58.00 58.57
CA ILE A 199 -38.81 56.55 58.56
C ILE A 199 -39.50 56.12 57.26
N GLU A 200 -40.45 56.91 56.76
CA GLU A 200 -41.12 56.61 55.49
C GLU A 200 -40.14 56.64 54.31
N ALA A 201 -39.20 57.60 54.28
CA ALA A 201 -38.18 57.72 53.24
C ALA A 201 -37.25 56.50 53.19
N ASP A 202 -36.74 56.04 54.34
CA ASP A 202 -35.87 54.84 54.43
C ASP A 202 -36.58 53.57 53.96
N ARG A 203 -37.86 53.38 54.33
CA ARG A 203 -38.66 52.24 53.84
C ARG A 203 -38.80 52.23 52.32
N MET A 204 -38.97 53.40 51.69
CA MET A 204 -39.04 53.48 50.23
C MET A 204 -37.68 53.16 49.58
N VAL A 205 -36.57 53.56 50.20
CA VAL A 205 -35.20 53.24 49.74
C VAL A 205 -34.95 51.73 49.77
N GLU A 206 -35.25 51.05 50.87
CA GLU A 206 -35.10 49.59 50.98
C GLU A 206 -35.93 48.87 49.91
N ARG A 207 -37.17 49.33 49.68
CA ARG A 207 -38.06 48.76 48.66
C ARG A 207 -37.48 48.92 47.25
N TYR A 208 -36.89 50.07 46.93
CA TYR A 208 -36.20 50.27 45.65
C TYR A 208 -35.02 49.31 45.49
N GLU A 209 -34.19 49.16 46.52
CA GLU A 209 -33.01 48.28 46.48
C GLU A 209 -33.36 46.80 46.30
N SER A 210 -34.44 46.30 46.92
CA SER A 210 -34.92 44.92 46.77
C SER A 210 -35.37 44.66 45.33
N LEU A 211 -36.32 45.47 44.86
CA LEU A 211 -36.92 45.33 43.54
C LEU A 211 -35.90 45.50 42.40
N ALA A 212 -34.92 46.40 42.55
CA ALA A 212 -33.84 46.55 41.59
C ALA A 212 -32.94 45.30 41.52
N SER A 213 -32.70 44.63 42.65
CA SER A 213 -31.88 43.42 42.71
C SER A 213 -32.59 42.22 42.07
N GLU A 214 -33.87 42.04 42.38
CA GLU A 214 -34.72 40.99 41.80
C GLU A 214 -34.81 41.10 40.27
N LEU A 215 -34.97 42.33 39.75
CA LEU A 215 -35.03 42.57 38.32
C LEU A 215 -33.69 42.28 37.63
N LEU A 216 -32.56 42.72 38.21
CA LEU A 216 -31.23 42.47 37.65
C LEU A 216 -30.87 40.98 37.67
N GLU A 217 -31.25 40.24 38.72
CA GLU A 217 -31.05 38.81 38.79
C GLU A 217 -31.88 38.05 37.75
N TRP A 218 -33.14 38.44 37.57
CA TRP A 218 -34.00 37.90 36.51
C TRP A 218 -33.40 38.16 35.12
N ILE A 219 -32.96 39.40 34.84
CA ILE A 219 -32.30 39.74 33.56
C ILE A 219 -31.07 38.84 33.33
N GLY A 220 -30.23 38.64 34.35
CA GLY A 220 -29.05 37.80 34.26
C GLY A 220 -29.38 36.34 33.93
N ARG A 221 -30.33 35.74 34.65
CA ARG A 221 -30.78 34.35 34.41
C ARG A 221 -31.38 34.18 33.02
N THR A 222 -32.23 35.12 32.59
CA THR A 222 -32.88 35.08 31.28
C THR A 222 -31.89 35.24 30.13
N ILE A 223 -30.86 36.11 30.27
CA ILE A 223 -29.78 36.23 29.28
C ILE A 223 -29.06 34.89 29.10
N THR A 224 -28.76 34.17 30.19
CA THR A 224 -28.12 32.85 30.13
C THR A 224 -29.00 31.84 29.39
N ALA A 225 -30.30 31.80 29.69
CA ALA A 225 -31.25 30.92 29.01
C ALA A 225 -31.39 31.25 27.51
N LEU A 226 -31.48 32.54 27.15
CA LEU A 226 -31.57 32.99 25.75
C LEU A 226 -30.27 32.80 24.96
N ASN A 227 -29.10 32.81 25.62
CA ASN A 227 -27.83 32.57 24.95
C ASN A 227 -27.53 31.08 24.72
N SER A 228 -28.30 30.16 25.32
CA SER A 228 -28.19 28.74 24.98
C SER A 228 -28.35 28.54 23.48
N ARG A 229 -27.48 27.73 22.89
CA ARG A 229 -27.50 27.33 21.46
C ARG A 229 -27.82 25.85 21.29
N ASP A 230 -28.34 25.23 22.33
CA ASP A 230 -28.80 23.85 22.29
C ASP A 230 -30.21 23.79 21.68
N PHE A 231 -30.29 23.17 20.51
CA PHE A 231 -31.52 23.01 19.73
C PHE A 231 -31.83 21.51 19.59
N PRO A 232 -33.10 21.09 19.78
CA PRO A 232 -33.50 19.73 19.53
C PRO A 232 -33.24 19.38 18.08
N ASN A 233 -32.60 18.24 17.84
CA ASN A 233 -32.33 17.75 16.49
C ASN A 233 -33.59 17.14 15.87
N SER A 234 -34.64 17.94 15.72
CA SER A 234 -35.87 17.57 15.02
C SER A 234 -36.65 18.83 14.68
N LEU A 235 -37.31 18.84 13.52
CA LEU A 235 -38.15 19.95 13.11
C LEU A 235 -39.23 20.27 14.18
N VAL A 236 -39.83 19.23 14.75
CA VAL A 236 -40.88 19.36 15.79
C VAL A 236 -40.31 19.96 17.07
N GLY A 237 -39.13 19.53 17.52
CA GLY A 237 -38.51 20.06 18.73
C GLY A 237 -38.09 21.53 18.60
N VAL A 238 -37.61 21.96 17.43
CA VAL A 238 -37.30 23.37 17.17
C VAL A 238 -38.57 24.23 17.13
N GLN A 239 -39.66 23.72 16.55
CA GLN A 239 -40.98 24.40 16.58
C GLN A 239 -41.50 24.59 18.01
N GLN A 240 -41.31 23.62 18.89
CA GLN A 240 -41.65 23.72 20.31
C GLN A 240 -40.83 24.80 21.03
N GLN A 241 -39.52 24.86 20.78
CA GLN A 241 -38.67 25.93 21.34
C GLN A 241 -39.04 27.32 20.81
N LEU A 242 -39.42 27.43 19.52
CA LEU A 242 -39.91 28.68 18.95
C LEU A 242 -41.24 29.12 19.61
N HIS A 243 -42.12 28.17 19.93
CA HIS A 243 -43.35 28.43 20.65
C HIS A 243 -43.06 28.91 22.09
N ALA A 244 -42.16 28.25 22.81
CA ALA A 244 -41.72 28.68 24.15
C ALA A 244 -41.11 30.08 24.13
N PHE A 245 -40.27 30.40 23.12
CA PHE A 245 -39.70 31.74 22.95
C PHE A 245 -40.77 32.80 22.66
N SER A 246 -41.80 32.46 21.87
CA SER A 246 -42.96 33.35 21.65
C SER A 246 -43.74 33.60 22.95
N SER A 247 -43.92 32.56 23.78
CA SER A 247 -44.57 32.67 25.09
C SER A 247 -43.78 33.59 26.03
N TYR A 248 -42.45 33.44 26.11
CA TYR A 248 -41.57 34.35 26.84
C TYR A 248 -41.77 35.83 26.42
N ARG A 249 -41.77 36.11 25.11
CA ARG A 249 -41.91 37.48 24.58
C ARG A 249 -43.27 38.12 24.87
N THR A 250 -44.32 37.32 24.88
CA THR A 250 -45.71 37.79 24.96
C THR A 250 -46.29 37.77 26.38
N VAL A 251 -45.78 36.91 27.25
CA VAL A 251 -46.32 36.68 28.60
C VAL A 251 -45.33 37.07 29.70
N GLU A 252 -44.08 36.61 29.63
CA GLU A 252 -43.12 36.77 30.74
C GLU A 252 -42.38 38.11 30.73
N LYS A 253 -41.97 38.61 29.54
CA LYS A 253 -41.22 39.88 29.41
C LYS A 253 -42.05 41.15 29.72
N PRO A 254 -43.32 41.29 29.28
CA PRO A 254 -44.10 42.52 29.52
C PRO A 254 -44.24 42.97 30.99
N PRO A 255 -44.53 42.10 31.98
CA PRO A 255 -44.60 42.54 33.38
C PRO A 255 -43.24 42.97 33.94
N LYS A 256 -42.13 42.41 33.44
CA LYS A 256 -40.78 42.84 33.85
C LYS A 256 -40.40 44.20 33.27
N PHE A 257 -40.93 44.55 32.10
CA PHE A 257 -40.78 45.89 31.54
C PHE A 257 -41.55 46.95 32.36
N THR A 258 -42.73 46.60 32.88
CA THR A 258 -43.47 47.52 33.78
C THR A 258 -42.80 47.66 35.14
N GLU A 259 -42.22 46.58 35.70
CA GLU A 259 -41.39 46.64 36.92
C GLU A 259 -40.19 47.59 36.76
N LYS A 260 -39.50 47.53 35.61
CA LYS A 260 -38.42 48.48 35.26
C LYS A 260 -38.90 49.93 35.31
N GLY A 261 -40.04 50.25 34.69
CA GLY A 261 -40.61 51.60 34.72
C GLY A 261 -41.05 52.03 36.12
N ASN A 262 -41.63 51.12 36.90
CA ASN A 262 -42.03 51.37 38.28
C ASN A 262 -40.83 51.70 39.18
N LEU A 263 -39.66 51.11 38.92
CA LEU A 263 -38.43 51.45 39.64
C LEU A 263 -37.95 52.88 39.39
N GLU A 264 -38.05 53.36 38.15
CA GLU A 264 -37.70 54.75 37.80
C GLU A 264 -38.64 55.74 38.51
N VAL A 265 -39.94 55.45 38.53
CA VAL A 265 -40.96 56.26 39.25
C VAL A 265 -40.73 56.24 40.76
N LEU A 266 -40.41 55.07 41.33
CA LEU A 266 -40.12 54.93 42.76
C LEU A 266 -38.89 55.74 43.16
N LEU A 267 -37.81 55.69 42.37
CA LEU A 267 -36.61 56.50 42.62
C LEU A 267 -36.90 57.99 42.56
N PHE A 268 -37.67 58.44 41.54
CA PHE A 268 -38.08 59.83 41.42
C PHE A 268 -38.92 60.29 42.63
N THR A 269 -39.82 59.43 43.11
CA THR A 269 -40.68 59.70 44.27
C THR A 269 -39.86 59.83 45.56
N ILE A 270 -38.90 58.94 45.79
CA ILE A 270 -37.96 59.00 46.92
C ILE A 270 -37.18 60.32 46.89
N GLN A 271 -36.56 60.63 45.74
CA GLN A 271 -35.77 61.85 45.59
C GLN A 271 -36.60 63.12 45.78
N SER A 272 -37.83 63.14 45.27
CA SER A 272 -38.75 64.28 45.41
C SER A 272 -39.20 64.48 46.86
N LYS A 273 -39.57 63.40 47.56
CA LYS A 273 -39.95 63.46 48.99
C LYS A 273 -38.80 63.90 49.88
N MET A 274 -37.59 63.40 49.65
CA MET A 274 -36.41 63.79 50.44
C MET A 274 -36.03 65.26 50.22
N ARG A 275 -36.17 65.80 49.00
CA ARG A 275 -36.00 67.24 48.74
C ARG A 275 -37.05 68.08 49.45
N ALA A 276 -38.32 67.67 49.42
CA ALA A 276 -39.41 68.38 50.09
C ALA A 276 -39.22 68.45 51.62
N ASN A 277 -38.60 67.42 52.20
CA ASN A 277 -38.30 67.33 53.64
C ASN A 277 -36.94 67.92 54.05
N ASN A 278 -36.21 68.59 53.13
CA ASN A 278 -34.84 69.10 53.34
C ASN A 278 -33.84 68.03 53.83
N GLN A 279 -34.01 66.78 53.40
CA GLN A 279 -33.11 65.67 53.69
C GLN A 279 -32.08 65.50 52.56
N LYS A 280 -30.95 64.84 52.86
CA LYS A 280 -29.95 64.49 51.84
C LYS A 280 -30.59 63.56 50.81
N VAL A 281 -30.51 63.92 49.52
CA VAL A 281 -31.13 63.15 48.43
C VAL A 281 -30.47 61.78 48.31
N TYR A 282 -31.28 60.73 48.33
CA TYR A 282 -30.83 59.36 48.13
C TYR A 282 -30.24 59.15 46.73
N THR A 283 -29.08 58.49 46.70
CA THR A 283 -28.39 58.02 45.49
C THR A 283 -28.24 56.51 45.60
N PRO A 284 -28.75 55.72 44.64
CA PRO A 284 -28.59 54.26 44.64
C PRO A 284 -27.13 53.82 44.71
N ARG A 285 -26.88 52.68 45.36
CA ARG A 285 -25.55 52.04 45.40
C ARG A 285 -25.08 51.66 43.99
N GLU A 286 -23.77 51.62 43.79
CA GLU A 286 -23.15 51.14 42.53
C GLU A 286 -23.68 49.74 42.17
N GLY A 287 -23.99 49.50 40.90
CA GLY A 287 -24.62 48.27 40.40
C GLY A 287 -26.15 48.30 40.37
N LYS A 288 -26.81 49.25 41.05
CA LYS A 288 -28.28 49.39 41.09
C LYS A 288 -28.77 50.73 40.53
N LEU A 289 -27.95 51.43 39.75
CA LEU A 289 -28.35 52.68 39.11
C LEU A 289 -29.35 52.41 37.99
N VAL A 290 -30.28 53.34 37.77
CA VAL A 290 -31.22 53.27 36.62
C VAL A 290 -30.48 53.11 35.29
N ALA A 291 -29.31 53.74 35.13
CA ALA A 291 -28.47 53.59 33.95
C ALA A 291 -27.95 52.15 33.75
N GLU A 292 -27.62 51.44 34.83
CA GLU A 292 -27.13 50.06 34.78
C GLU A 292 -28.26 49.07 34.53
N ILE A 293 -29.44 49.30 35.11
CA ILE A 293 -30.67 48.55 34.80
C ILE A 293 -31.01 48.69 33.32
N ASN A 294 -30.90 49.89 32.76
CA ASN A 294 -31.08 50.13 31.32
C ASN A 294 -30.04 49.37 30.47
N ARG A 295 -28.75 49.42 30.83
CA ARG A 295 -27.70 48.63 30.15
C ARG A 295 -27.91 47.12 30.26
N ALA A 296 -28.39 46.62 31.39
CA ALA A 296 -28.73 45.21 31.57
C ALA A 296 -29.91 44.81 30.66
N TRP A 297 -30.92 45.68 30.55
CA TRP A 297 -32.06 45.48 29.66
C TRP A 297 -31.67 45.48 28.17
N GLU A 298 -30.77 46.38 27.74
CA GLU A 298 -30.23 46.38 26.37
C GLU A 298 -29.49 45.07 26.05
N ARG A 299 -28.72 44.53 27.02
CA ARG A 299 -28.06 43.22 26.87
C ARG A 299 -29.07 42.08 26.73
N LEU A 300 -30.20 42.13 27.43
CA LEU A 300 -31.30 41.18 27.30
C LEU A 300 -31.92 41.22 25.89
N GLU A 301 -32.19 42.42 25.38
CA GLU A 301 -32.74 42.59 24.02
C GLU A 301 -31.78 42.10 22.94
N LYS A 302 -30.47 42.30 23.12
CA LYS A 302 -29.45 41.74 22.23
C LYS A 302 -29.43 40.21 22.26
N ALA A 303 -29.55 39.59 23.45
CA ALA A 303 -29.63 38.15 23.59
C ALA A 303 -30.92 37.58 22.97
N GLU A 304 -32.05 38.27 23.13
CA GLU A 304 -33.34 37.93 22.51
C GLU A 304 -33.27 37.92 20.99
N HIS A 305 -32.71 38.97 20.39
CA HIS A 305 -32.51 39.02 18.94
C HIS A 305 -31.60 37.89 18.45
N GLY A 306 -30.51 37.62 19.19
CA GLY A 306 -29.62 36.51 18.90
C GLY A 306 -30.30 35.14 18.98
N ARG A 307 -31.20 34.91 19.95
CA ARG A 307 -31.95 33.65 20.09
C ARG A 307 -32.99 33.48 18.97
N GLU A 308 -33.69 34.56 18.59
CA GLU A 308 -34.66 34.55 17.49
C GLU A 308 -34.04 34.14 16.15
N LEU A 309 -32.88 34.72 15.81
CA LEU A 309 -32.15 34.39 14.59
C LEU A 309 -31.73 32.91 14.58
N ALA A 310 -31.10 32.44 15.65
CA ALA A 310 -30.62 31.06 15.70
C ALA A 310 -31.76 30.02 15.67
N LEU A 311 -32.91 30.30 16.30
CA LEU A 311 -34.09 29.44 16.21
C LEU A 311 -34.65 29.39 14.77
N ARG A 312 -34.63 30.51 14.04
CA ARG A 312 -35.06 30.55 12.63
C ARG A 312 -34.10 29.80 11.71
N ASP A 313 -32.80 30.01 11.89
CA ASP A 313 -31.76 29.36 11.09
C ASP A 313 -31.82 27.83 11.27
N GLU A 314 -31.96 27.36 12.52
CA GLU A 314 -32.09 25.93 12.80
C GLU A 314 -33.41 25.35 12.28
N LEU A 315 -34.52 26.10 12.32
CA LEU A 315 -35.79 25.65 11.74
C LEU A 315 -35.65 25.41 10.23
N ILE A 316 -35.04 26.35 9.51
CA ILE A 316 -34.79 26.24 8.07
C ILE A 316 -33.86 25.05 7.78
N ARG A 317 -32.84 24.84 8.62
CA ARG A 317 -31.92 23.70 8.50
C ARG A 317 -32.68 22.38 8.62
N GLN A 318 -33.49 22.22 9.66
CA GLN A 318 -34.28 21.00 9.90
C GLN A 318 -35.30 20.72 8.78
N GLU A 319 -35.98 21.74 8.25
CA GLU A 319 -36.88 21.57 7.10
C GLU A 319 -36.17 21.08 5.84
N LYS A 320 -34.95 21.58 5.55
CA LYS A 320 -34.14 21.13 4.43
C LYS A 320 -33.72 19.66 4.59
N LEU A 321 -33.35 19.25 5.80
CA LEU A 321 -32.96 17.86 6.09
C LEU A 321 -34.13 16.89 5.90
N GLU A 322 -35.33 17.25 6.33
CA GLU A 322 -36.56 16.48 6.08
C GLU A 322 -36.86 16.30 4.58
N GLN A 323 -36.71 17.37 3.79
CA GLN A 323 -36.89 17.30 2.34
C GLN A 323 -35.84 16.39 1.67
N LEU A 324 -34.60 16.47 2.14
CA LEU A 324 -33.49 15.66 1.64
C LEU A 324 -33.68 14.17 1.99
N ALA A 325 -34.13 13.86 3.21
CA ALA A 325 -34.49 12.50 3.65
C ALA A 325 -35.61 11.89 2.78
N ARG A 326 -36.67 12.65 2.48
CA ARG A 326 -37.74 12.19 1.56
C ARG A 326 -37.23 11.96 0.14
N ARG A 327 -36.20 12.69 -0.30
CA ARG A 327 -35.57 12.48 -1.61
C ARG A 327 -34.70 11.22 -1.60
N PHE A 328 -33.97 10.98 -0.51
CA PHE A 328 -33.22 9.74 -0.29
C PHE A 328 -34.13 8.52 -0.37
N ASP A 329 -35.21 8.47 0.40
CA ASP A 329 -36.11 7.31 0.46
C ASP A 329 -36.70 6.95 -0.92
N ARG A 330 -37.15 7.95 -1.68
CA ARG A 330 -37.67 7.75 -3.04
C ARG A 330 -36.60 7.23 -4.00
N LYS A 331 -35.38 7.77 -3.93
CA LYS A 331 -34.28 7.31 -4.77
C LYS A 331 -33.87 5.89 -4.41
N ALA A 332 -33.67 5.58 -3.13
CA ALA A 332 -33.27 4.27 -2.63
C ALA A 332 -34.26 3.18 -3.05
N ALA A 333 -35.56 3.38 -2.81
CA ALA A 333 -36.60 2.42 -3.19
C ALA A 333 -36.57 2.05 -4.69
N MET A 334 -36.41 3.04 -5.57
CA MET A 334 -36.35 2.80 -7.01
C MET A 334 -35.10 2.01 -7.43
N ARG A 335 -33.98 2.14 -6.70
CA ARG A 335 -32.75 1.38 -6.96
C ARG A 335 -32.87 -0.03 -6.41
N GLU A 336 -33.44 -0.22 -5.23
CA GLU A 336 -33.72 -1.54 -4.64
C GLU A 336 -34.54 -2.42 -5.61
N THR A 337 -35.63 -1.90 -6.17
CA THR A 337 -36.46 -2.64 -7.13
C THR A 337 -35.69 -3.01 -8.40
N TRP A 338 -35.00 -2.04 -9.02
CA TRP A 338 -34.24 -2.28 -10.25
C TRP A 338 -33.11 -3.29 -10.03
N LEU A 339 -32.39 -3.20 -8.89
CA LEU A 339 -31.30 -4.13 -8.56
C LEU A 339 -31.83 -5.54 -8.35
N ALA A 340 -32.94 -5.70 -7.62
CA ALA A 340 -33.55 -7.01 -7.40
C ALA A 340 -34.03 -7.67 -8.71
N GLU A 341 -34.62 -6.90 -9.63
CA GLU A 341 -35.04 -7.39 -10.94
C GLU A 341 -33.85 -7.82 -11.81
N ASN A 342 -32.78 -7.02 -11.86
CA ASN A 342 -31.60 -7.34 -12.66
C ASN A 342 -30.80 -8.51 -12.09
N GLN A 343 -30.73 -8.65 -10.76
CA GLN A 343 -30.13 -9.84 -10.16
C GLN A 343 -30.85 -11.12 -10.60
N ARG A 344 -32.19 -11.11 -10.67
CA ARG A 344 -32.97 -12.26 -11.17
C ARG A 344 -32.68 -12.58 -12.63
N LEU A 345 -32.52 -11.57 -13.48
CA LEU A 345 -32.16 -11.73 -14.89
C LEU A 345 -30.76 -12.34 -15.07
N VAL A 346 -29.78 -11.88 -14.28
CA VAL A 346 -28.38 -12.32 -14.39
C VAL A 346 -28.15 -13.69 -13.75
N MET A 347 -29.02 -14.14 -12.85
CA MET A 347 -28.96 -15.52 -12.32
C MET A 347 -29.32 -16.60 -13.35
N GLN A 348 -29.91 -16.26 -14.50
CA GLN A 348 -30.27 -17.23 -15.53
C GLN A 348 -29.20 -17.33 -16.62
N ASP A 349 -28.71 -18.55 -16.84
CA ASP A 349 -27.63 -18.89 -17.77
C ASP A 349 -28.13 -19.25 -19.17
N ASN A 350 -29.22 -18.64 -19.64
CA ASN A 350 -29.89 -18.97 -20.91
C ASN A 350 -28.99 -18.69 -22.16
N PHE A 351 -27.91 -19.47 -22.35
CA PHE A 351 -26.85 -19.24 -23.33
C PHE A 351 -27.15 -19.88 -24.69
N GLY A 352 -27.98 -20.94 -24.72
CA GLY A 352 -28.30 -21.69 -25.93
C GLY A 352 -27.41 -22.91 -26.15
N ALA A 353 -27.71 -23.70 -27.19
CA ALA A 353 -27.08 -25.00 -27.44
C ALA A 353 -26.10 -25.02 -28.62
N ASP A 354 -26.07 -23.94 -29.43
CA ASP A 354 -25.23 -23.77 -30.60
C ASP A 354 -24.38 -22.50 -30.51
N LEU A 355 -23.31 -22.45 -31.31
CA LEU A 355 -22.36 -21.33 -31.30
C LEU A 355 -23.05 -19.97 -31.55
N ALA A 356 -24.02 -19.93 -32.47
CA ALA A 356 -24.74 -18.71 -32.80
C ALA A 356 -25.60 -18.19 -31.63
N ALA A 357 -26.28 -19.07 -30.88
CA ALA A 357 -27.04 -18.63 -29.71
C ALA A 357 -26.12 -18.15 -28.58
N VAL A 358 -24.97 -18.81 -28.36
CA VAL A 358 -24.02 -18.42 -27.31
C VAL A 358 -23.33 -17.10 -27.65
N GLU A 359 -22.98 -16.84 -28.91
CA GLU A 359 -22.50 -15.54 -29.36
C GLU A 359 -23.56 -14.44 -29.21
N ALA A 360 -24.82 -14.74 -29.50
CA ALA A 360 -25.92 -13.80 -29.25
C ALA A 360 -26.13 -13.55 -27.74
N ALA A 361 -25.98 -14.56 -26.89
CA ALA A 361 -26.01 -14.41 -25.44
C ALA A 361 -24.83 -13.57 -24.92
N THR A 362 -23.65 -13.70 -25.53
CA THR A 362 -22.46 -12.88 -25.25
C THR A 362 -22.73 -11.42 -25.54
N LYS A 363 -23.26 -11.09 -26.73
CA LYS A 363 -23.66 -9.72 -27.08
C LYS A 363 -24.73 -9.15 -26.14
N LYS A 364 -25.69 -9.98 -25.71
CA LYS A 364 -26.70 -9.58 -24.72
C LYS A 364 -26.06 -9.31 -23.35
N HIS A 365 -25.06 -10.10 -22.94
CA HIS A 365 -24.34 -9.89 -21.69
C HIS A 365 -23.53 -8.58 -21.72
N GLU A 366 -22.81 -8.31 -22.81
CA GLU A 366 -22.09 -7.05 -23.02
C GLU A 366 -23.04 -5.84 -22.95
N ALA A 367 -24.22 -5.93 -23.56
CA ALA A 367 -25.23 -4.88 -23.45
C ALA A 367 -25.65 -4.64 -21.99
N ILE A 368 -25.88 -5.71 -21.22
CA ILE A 368 -26.21 -5.61 -19.79
C ILE A 368 -25.05 -4.98 -18.99
N GLU A 369 -23.80 -5.33 -19.28
CA GLU A 369 -22.61 -4.71 -18.66
C GLU A 369 -22.56 -3.21 -18.93
N THR A 370 -22.82 -2.78 -20.17
CA THR A 370 -22.83 -1.36 -20.53
C THR A 370 -23.96 -0.59 -19.85
N ASP A 371 -25.16 -1.17 -19.80
CA ASP A 371 -26.32 -0.57 -19.12
C ASP A 371 -26.07 -0.49 -17.60
N MET A 372 -25.44 -1.51 -17.01
CA MET A 372 -25.04 -1.50 -15.60
C MET A 372 -24.01 -0.40 -15.32
N ALA A 373 -22.96 -0.27 -16.12
CA ALA A 373 -21.93 0.76 -15.94
C ALA A 373 -22.55 2.18 -15.96
N ALA A 374 -23.51 2.44 -16.85
CA ALA A 374 -24.25 3.70 -16.87
C ALA A 374 -25.14 3.90 -15.62
N TYR A 375 -25.62 2.81 -15.01
CA TYR A 375 -26.47 2.86 -13.81
C TYR A 375 -25.69 3.10 -12.51
N GLU A 376 -24.38 2.84 -12.48
CA GLU A 376 -23.53 3.02 -11.29
C GLU A 376 -23.62 4.44 -10.69
N GLY A 377 -23.61 5.46 -11.56
CA GLY A 377 -23.76 6.86 -11.12
C GLY A 377 -25.06 7.13 -10.35
N ARG A 378 -26.12 6.37 -10.64
CA ARG A 378 -27.41 6.47 -9.94
C ARG A 378 -27.38 5.83 -8.56
N VAL A 379 -26.55 4.81 -8.35
CA VAL A 379 -26.32 4.17 -7.05
C VAL A 379 -25.42 5.08 -6.18
N ARG A 380 -24.34 5.62 -6.75
CA ARG A 380 -23.48 6.62 -6.07
C ARG A 380 -24.25 7.88 -5.65
N ALA A 381 -25.25 8.29 -6.44
CA ALA A 381 -26.12 9.41 -6.08
C ALA A 381 -27.04 9.14 -4.86
N VAL A 382 -27.32 7.88 -4.51
CA VAL A 382 -28.02 7.53 -3.25
C VAL A 382 -27.05 7.64 -2.08
N GLU A 383 -25.82 7.17 -2.26
CA GLU A 383 -24.75 7.29 -1.27
C GLU A 383 -24.40 8.76 -0.98
N GLY A 384 -24.30 9.61 -2.00
CA GLY A 384 -24.05 11.05 -1.81
C GLY A 384 -25.11 11.74 -0.95
N VAL A 385 -26.39 11.49 -1.22
CA VAL A 385 -27.49 12.07 -0.42
C VAL A 385 -27.48 11.52 1.02
N ALA A 386 -27.13 10.25 1.22
CA ALA A 386 -27.00 9.68 2.56
C ALA A 386 -25.85 10.32 3.34
N ARG A 387 -24.70 10.55 2.70
CA ARG A 387 -23.54 11.23 3.31
C ARG A 387 -23.85 12.68 3.67
N GLU A 388 -24.61 13.40 2.85
CA GLU A 388 -25.08 14.76 3.17
C GLU A 388 -25.97 14.77 4.43
N LEU A 389 -26.91 13.81 4.55
CA LEU A 389 -27.75 13.67 5.75
C LEU A 389 -26.94 13.27 7.00
N GLU A 390 -25.88 12.49 6.83
CA GLU A 390 -24.97 12.07 7.89
C GLU A 390 -24.08 13.24 8.37
N ALA A 391 -23.52 14.02 7.44
CA ALA A 391 -22.72 15.21 7.75
C ALA A 391 -23.51 16.27 8.52
N GLU A 392 -24.79 16.46 8.17
CA GLU A 392 -25.69 17.40 8.83
C GLU A 392 -26.36 16.84 10.11
N ARG A 393 -25.98 15.63 10.54
CA ARG A 393 -26.49 14.94 11.73
C ARG A 393 -28.03 14.82 11.74
N TYR A 394 -28.64 14.39 10.64
CA TYR A 394 -30.09 14.15 10.61
C TYR A 394 -30.53 13.11 11.66
N HIS A 395 -31.68 13.34 12.31
CA HIS A 395 -32.12 12.55 13.46
C HIS A 395 -32.33 11.05 13.19
N GLU A 396 -32.71 10.63 11.98
CA GLU A 396 -32.79 9.22 11.58
C GLU A 396 -31.60 8.74 10.74
N VAL A 397 -30.40 9.32 10.92
CA VAL A 397 -29.21 8.94 10.13
C VAL A 397 -28.93 7.43 10.15
N ALA A 398 -29.16 6.74 11.27
CA ALA A 398 -28.99 5.29 11.38
C ALA A 398 -29.92 4.49 10.44
N ARG A 399 -31.15 4.96 10.20
CA ARG A 399 -32.08 4.36 9.22
C ARG A 399 -31.56 4.57 7.79
N VAL A 400 -31.12 5.79 7.49
CA VAL A 400 -30.57 6.19 6.19
C VAL A 400 -29.32 5.38 5.85
N VAL A 401 -28.38 5.26 6.79
CA VAL A 401 -27.13 4.48 6.65
C VAL A 401 -27.43 3.01 6.40
N ARG A 402 -28.28 2.37 7.22
CA ARG A 402 -28.66 0.95 7.00
C ARG A 402 -29.27 0.71 5.62
N ARG A 403 -30.13 1.63 5.17
CA ARG A 403 -30.76 1.51 3.85
C ARG A 403 -29.78 1.74 2.70
N ARG A 404 -28.88 2.72 2.83
CA ARG A 404 -27.75 2.95 1.91
C ARG A 404 -26.92 1.68 1.76
N ASP A 405 -26.53 1.09 2.88
CA ASP A 405 -25.68 -0.11 2.90
C ASP A 405 -26.38 -1.30 2.26
N GLY A 406 -27.69 -1.45 2.47
CA GLY A 406 -28.52 -2.44 1.77
C GLY A 406 -28.49 -2.26 0.25
N VAL A 407 -28.66 -1.03 -0.26
CA VAL A 407 -28.54 -0.73 -1.70
C VAL A 407 -27.14 -1.07 -2.24
N LEU A 408 -26.08 -0.70 -1.51
CA LEU A 408 -24.70 -0.99 -1.90
C LEU A 408 -24.39 -2.50 -1.86
N GLN A 409 -25.00 -3.26 -0.94
CA GLN A 409 -24.88 -4.71 -0.90
C GLN A 409 -25.59 -5.36 -2.09
N LEU A 410 -26.79 -4.90 -2.44
CA LEU A 410 -27.50 -5.36 -3.65
C LEU A 410 -26.68 -5.04 -4.92
N TRP A 411 -26.04 -3.87 -4.98
CA TRP A 411 -25.15 -3.51 -6.08
C TRP A 411 -23.95 -4.45 -6.19
N ARG A 412 -23.23 -4.67 -5.09
CA ARG A 412 -22.09 -5.62 -5.05
C ARG A 412 -22.50 -7.03 -5.47
N ARG A 413 -23.64 -7.51 -4.95
CA ARG A 413 -24.16 -8.83 -5.33
C ARG A 413 -24.48 -8.94 -6.81
N LEU A 414 -25.02 -7.88 -7.42
CA LEU A 414 -25.26 -7.85 -8.87
C LEU A 414 -23.95 -7.93 -9.65
N GLN A 415 -22.91 -7.19 -9.24
CA GLN A 415 -21.58 -7.24 -9.87
C GLN A 415 -20.95 -8.63 -9.79
N GLU A 416 -21.02 -9.30 -8.62
CA GLU A 416 -20.57 -10.68 -8.44
C GLU A 416 -21.31 -11.66 -9.38
N LEU A 417 -22.64 -11.55 -9.44
CA LEU A 417 -23.46 -12.39 -10.31
C LEU A 417 -23.14 -12.15 -11.79
N LEU A 418 -22.86 -10.91 -12.18
CA LEU A 418 -22.50 -10.56 -13.55
C LEU A 418 -21.14 -11.17 -13.95
N ALA A 419 -20.13 -10.99 -13.10
CA ALA A 419 -18.80 -11.57 -13.31
C ALA A 419 -18.87 -13.10 -13.38
N ALA A 420 -19.61 -13.74 -12.47
CA ALA A 420 -19.80 -15.19 -12.48
C ALA A 420 -20.57 -15.67 -13.72
N ARG A 421 -21.57 -14.91 -14.20
CA ARG A 421 -22.28 -15.25 -15.45
C ARG A 421 -21.36 -15.13 -16.66
N ARG A 422 -20.47 -14.13 -16.69
CA ARG A 422 -19.48 -13.92 -17.75
C ARG A 422 -18.54 -15.10 -17.88
N THR A 423 -17.93 -15.55 -16.78
CA THR A 423 -17.02 -16.70 -16.80
C THR A 423 -17.72 -17.95 -17.33
N ARG A 424 -18.94 -18.25 -16.83
CA ARG A 424 -19.75 -19.38 -17.33
C ARG A 424 -20.08 -19.27 -18.83
N LEU A 425 -20.37 -18.07 -19.31
CA LEU A 425 -20.67 -17.82 -20.73
C LEU A 425 -19.44 -17.98 -21.62
N GLU A 426 -18.28 -17.48 -21.18
CA GLU A 426 -17.00 -17.61 -21.89
C GLU A 426 -16.57 -19.09 -21.99
N MET A 427 -16.77 -19.88 -20.93
CA MET A 427 -16.53 -21.33 -20.94
C MET A 427 -17.43 -22.04 -21.95
N THR A 428 -18.73 -21.72 -21.95
CA THR A 428 -19.70 -22.28 -22.91
C THR A 428 -19.37 -21.88 -24.35
N LEU A 429 -18.94 -20.64 -24.58
CA LEU A 429 -18.52 -20.15 -25.90
C LEU A 429 -17.28 -20.89 -26.40
N ALA A 430 -16.29 -21.08 -25.53
CA ALA A 430 -15.06 -21.80 -25.86
C ALA A 430 -15.33 -23.27 -26.21
N LEU A 431 -16.25 -23.93 -25.48
CA LEU A 431 -16.69 -25.29 -25.81
C LEU A 431 -17.39 -25.34 -27.17
N GLN A 432 -18.34 -24.44 -27.44
CA GLN A 432 -19.07 -24.43 -28.72
C GLN A 432 -18.16 -24.13 -29.91
N ARG A 433 -17.12 -23.30 -29.73
CA ARG A 433 -16.08 -23.11 -30.75
C ARG A 433 -15.29 -24.39 -31.01
N ALA A 434 -14.89 -25.11 -29.96
CA ALA A 434 -14.23 -26.41 -30.11
C ALA A 434 -15.12 -27.40 -30.87
N PHE A 435 -16.41 -27.50 -30.53
CA PHE A 435 -17.36 -28.34 -31.25
C PHE A 435 -17.54 -27.93 -32.72
N HIS A 436 -17.55 -26.63 -33.03
CA HIS A 436 -17.61 -26.17 -34.41
C HIS A 436 -16.34 -26.54 -35.20
N GLU A 437 -15.16 -26.39 -34.59
CA GLU A 437 -13.90 -26.83 -35.18
C GLU A 437 -13.86 -28.34 -35.38
N MET A 438 -14.39 -29.14 -34.44
CA MET A 438 -14.53 -30.60 -34.60
C MET A 438 -15.31 -30.95 -35.86
N LEU A 439 -16.47 -30.31 -36.06
CA LEU A 439 -17.30 -30.53 -37.25
C LEU A 439 -16.55 -30.16 -38.55
N TYR A 440 -15.83 -29.04 -38.55
CA TYR A 440 -15.01 -28.64 -39.70
C TYR A 440 -13.91 -29.67 -39.99
N THR A 441 -13.19 -30.14 -38.97
CA THR A 441 -12.15 -31.16 -39.14
C THR A 441 -12.71 -32.51 -39.57
N GLY A 442 -13.89 -32.89 -39.07
CA GLY A 442 -14.61 -34.08 -39.50
C GLY A 442 -14.99 -34.03 -40.99
N ALA A 443 -15.58 -32.91 -41.44
CA ALA A 443 -15.95 -32.72 -42.84
C ALA A 443 -14.74 -32.78 -43.79
N TRP A 444 -13.59 -32.23 -43.38
CA TRP A 444 -12.34 -32.36 -44.15
C TRP A 444 -11.86 -33.81 -44.22
N MET A 445 -11.95 -34.56 -43.11
CA MET A 445 -11.58 -35.99 -43.12
C MET A 445 -12.47 -36.79 -44.06
N ASP A 446 -13.77 -36.52 -44.10
CA ASP A 446 -14.69 -37.17 -45.04
C ASP A 446 -14.35 -36.86 -46.51
N GLU A 447 -13.90 -35.64 -46.82
CA GLU A 447 -13.39 -35.30 -48.15
C GLU A 447 -12.12 -36.09 -48.50
N MET A 448 -11.18 -36.23 -47.56
CA MET A 448 -9.95 -36.99 -47.78
C MET A 448 -10.21 -38.50 -47.92
N LYS A 449 -11.18 -39.05 -47.16
CA LYS A 449 -11.59 -40.45 -47.31
C LYS A 449 -11.98 -40.78 -48.75
N LEU A 450 -12.69 -39.88 -49.44
CA LEU A 450 -13.07 -40.08 -50.85
C LEU A 450 -11.86 -40.25 -51.78
N ARG A 451 -10.76 -39.53 -51.52
CA ARG A 451 -9.53 -39.63 -52.32
C ARG A 451 -8.78 -40.95 -52.07
N LEU A 452 -8.75 -41.40 -50.82
CA LEU A 452 -8.07 -42.64 -50.42
C LEU A 452 -8.78 -43.92 -50.88
N LEU A 453 -10.10 -43.84 -51.09
CA LEU A 453 -10.92 -44.94 -51.59
C LEU A 453 -10.78 -45.18 -53.12
N SER A 454 -10.01 -44.37 -53.83
CA SER A 454 -9.73 -44.61 -55.26
C SER A 454 -9.14 -46.00 -55.50
N GLN A 455 -9.64 -46.69 -56.53
CA GLN A 455 -9.20 -48.03 -56.94
C GLN A 455 -8.15 -48.03 -58.05
N GLU A 456 -7.77 -46.86 -58.57
CA GLU A 456 -6.87 -46.77 -59.72
C GLU A 456 -5.43 -47.13 -59.32
N CYS A 457 -4.83 -48.21 -59.82
CA CYS A 457 -3.44 -48.57 -59.46
C CYS A 457 -2.41 -48.33 -60.58
N GLY A 458 -2.79 -47.62 -61.66
CA GLY A 458 -1.98 -47.45 -62.87
C GLY A 458 -2.04 -48.68 -63.78
N LYS A 459 -1.74 -48.50 -65.08
CA LYS A 459 -1.81 -49.58 -66.11
C LYS A 459 -0.45 -50.11 -66.55
N HIS A 460 0.62 -49.44 -66.12
CA HIS A 460 2.01 -49.69 -66.47
C HIS A 460 2.89 -49.00 -65.42
N LEU A 461 4.17 -49.39 -65.33
CA LEU A 461 5.09 -48.99 -64.26
C LEU A 461 5.12 -47.48 -63.99
N LEU A 462 5.31 -46.64 -65.03
CA LEU A 462 5.32 -45.18 -64.89
C LEU A 462 4.01 -44.60 -64.34
N GLY A 463 2.86 -45.19 -64.72
CA GLY A 463 1.55 -44.76 -64.24
C GLY A 463 1.33 -45.09 -62.76
N VAL A 464 1.94 -46.17 -62.25
CA VAL A 464 1.91 -46.51 -60.82
C VAL A 464 2.80 -45.56 -60.01
N GLU A 465 3.98 -45.23 -60.53
CA GLU A 465 4.93 -44.34 -59.85
C GLU A 465 4.40 -42.90 -59.72
N ASP A 466 3.70 -42.36 -60.73
CA ASP A 466 3.00 -41.07 -60.65
C ASP A 466 1.90 -41.06 -59.57
N LEU A 467 1.12 -42.14 -59.48
CA LEU A 467 0.09 -42.29 -58.45
C LEU A 467 0.67 -42.42 -57.04
N LEU A 468 1.81 -43.10 -56.88
CA LEU A 468 2.55 -43.17 -55.61
C LEU A 468 3.06 -41.80 -55.15
N GLN A 469 3.56 -40.97 -56.08
CA GLN A 469 3.98 -39.59 -55.77
C GLN A 469 2.80 -38.72 -55.32
N LYS A 470 1.66 -38.80 -56.03
CA LYS A 470 0.43 -38.08 -55.64
C LYS A 470 -0.10 -38.55 -54.29
N HIS A 471 -0.05 -39.85 -54.01
CA HIS A 471 -0.48 -40.42 -52.72
C HIS A 471 0.42 -39.98 -51.56
N ALA A 472 1.73 -39.83 -51.78
CA ALA A 472 2.66 -39.30 -50.77
C ALA A 472 2.31 -37.86 -50.32
N LEU A 473 1.75 -37.03 -51.21
CA LEU A 473 1.25 -35.70 -50.84
C LEU A 473 0.01 -35.79 -49.93
N VAL A 474 -0.90 -36.72 -50.21
CA VAL A 474 -2.08 -36.98 -49.37
C VAL A 474 -1.67 -37.50 -48.00
N GLU A 475 -0.65 -38.37 -47.93
CA GLU A 475 -0.06 -38.82 -46.66
C GLU A 475 0.48 -37.66 -45.82
N ALA A 476 1.17 -36.70 -46.46
CA ALA A 476 1.66 -35.50 -45.79
C ALA A 476 0.53 -34.61 -45.26
N ASP A 477 -0.54 -34.41 -46.05
CA ASP A 477 -1.72 -33.65 -45.62
C ASP A 477 -2.45 -34.32 -44.43
N VAL A 478 -2.59 -35.65 -44.44
CA VAL A 478 -3.17 -36.42 -43.34
C VAL A 478 -2.30 -36.39 -42.09
N ALA A 479 -0.97 -36.45 -42.23
CA ALA A 479 -0.03 -36.35 -41.12
C ALA A 479 -0.05 -34.95 -40.48
N ALA A 480 -0.11 -33.88 -41.29
CA ALA A 480 -0.18 -32.50 -40.79
C ALA A 480 -1.44 -32.22 -39.95
N GLN A 481 -2.53 -32.95 -40.19
CA GLN A 481 -3.77 -32.78 -39.45
C GLN A 481 -3.78 -33.44 -38.06
N ALA A 482 -2.79 -34.29 -37.74
CA ALA A 482 -2.70 -35.01 -36.47
C ALA A 482 -2.74 -34.08 -35.25
N ASP A 483 -1.95 -33.01 -35.29
CA ASP A 483 -1.84 -32.06 -34.17
C ASP A 483 -3.13 -31.25 -34.01
N ARG A 484 -3.82 -30.95 -35.12
CA ARG A 484 -5.11 -30.25 -35.10
C ARG A 484 -6.22 -31.10 -34.46
N VAL A 485 -6.29 -32.40 -34.77
CA VAL A 485 -7.25 -33.33 -34.14
C VAL A 485 -6.99 -33.43 -32.64
N LYS A 486 -5.73 -33.60 -32.22
CA LYS A 486 -5.35 -33.62 -30.80
C LYS A 486 -5.70 -32.33 -30.07
N ALA A 487 -5.39 -31.18 -30.67
CA ALA A 487 -5.65 -29.87 -30.06
C ALA A 487 -7.14 -29.60 -29.87
N VAL A 488 -7.95 -29.87 -30.90
CA VAL A 488 -9.41 -29.65 -30.85
C VAL A 488 -10.08 -30.63 -29.86
N ASN A 489 -9.64 -31.90 -29.81
CA ASN A 489 -10.11 -32.86 -28.81
C ASN A 489 -9.77 -32.43 -27.38
N ALA A 490 -8.53 -32.01 -27.12
CA ALA A 490 -8.14 -31.48 -25.81
C ALA A 490 -8.94 -30.23 -25.40
N ALA A 491 -9.23 -29.34 -26.36
CA ALA A 491 -10.01 -28.12 -26.12
C ALA A 491 -11.48 -28.38 -25.76
N ALA A 492 -12.06 -29.51 -26.17
CA ALA A 492 -13.39 -29.94 -25.74
C ALA A 492 -13.34 -30.76 -24.44
N LEU A 493 -12.39 -31.68 -24.30
CA LEU A 493 -12.27 -32.58 -23.13
C LEU A 493 -11.95 -31.84 -21.83
N ARG A 494 -11.29 -30.68 -21.87
CA ARG A 494 -11.08 -29.83 -20.69
C ARG A 494 -12.38 -29.41 -19.98
N PHE A 495 -13.51 -29.46 -20.68
CA PHE A 495 -14.84 -29.13 -20.13
C PHE A 495 -15.67 -30.36 -19.79
N ALA A 496 -15.09 -31.57 -19.90
CA ALA A 496 -15.71 -32.80 -19.41
C ALA A 496 -15.62 -32.92 -17.89
N GLU A 497 -14.71 -32.20 -17.25
CA GLU A 497 -14.63 -32.07 -15.79
C GLU A 497 -15.30 -30.77 -15.31
N GLU A 498 -15.72 -30.76 -14.05
CA GLU A 498 -16.29 -29.55 -13.45
C GLU A 498 -15.18 -28.54 -13.16
N VAL A 499 -15.27 -27.37 -13.80
CA VAL A 499 -14.29 -26.29 -13.65
C VAL A 499 -14.99 -25.13 -12.96
N ASP A 500 -14.47 -24.68 -11.82
CA ASP A 500 -15.01 -23.58 -11.01
C ASP A 500 -16.50 -23.71 -10.64
N GLY A 501 -16.97 -24.93 -10.38
CA GLY A 501 -18.35 -25.19 -9.95
C GLY A 501 -19.40 -25.07 -11.07
N TYR A 502 -18.96 -24.99 -12.32
CA TYR A 502 -19.82 -24.90 -13.49
C TYR A 502 -19.49 -25.98 -14.52
N ARG A 503 -20.53 -26.52 -15.15
CA ARG A 503 -20.45 -27.58 -16.16
C ARG A 503 -21.12 -27.12 -17.45
N PRO A 504 -20.35 -26.73 -18.49
CA PRO A 504 -20.90 -26.24 -19.76
C PRO A 504 -21.65 -27.28 -20.59
N CYS A 505 -21.27 -28.56 -20.48
CA CYS A 505 -21.98 -29.68 -21.10
C CYS A 505 -21.84 -30.96 -20.28
N ASP A 506 -22.66 -31.96 -20.59
CA ASP A 506 -22.48 -33.29 -20.01
C ASP A 506 -21.14 -33.90 -20.47
N PRO A 507 -20.37 -34.51 -19.56
CA PRO A 507 -19.04 -35.05 -19.86
C PRO A 507 -19.06 -36.10 -20.98
N GLU A 508 -20.13 -36.89 -21.03
CA GLU A 508 -20.36 -37.92 -22.04
C GLU A 508 -20.42 -37.31 -23.44
N VAL A 509 -21.03 -36.13 -23.62
CA VAL A 509 -21.17 -35.49 -24.93
C VAL A 509 -19.81 -35.01 -25.46
N ALA A 510 -18.97 -34.43 -24.60
CA ALA A 510 -17.62 -34.00 -24.99
C ALA A 510 -16.73 -35.20 -25.30
N SER A 511 -16.79 -36.25 -24.48
CA SER A 511 -16.01 -37.48 -24.67
C SER A 511 -16.45 -38.25 -25.92
N GLU A 512 -17.75 -38.35 -26.18
CA GLU A 512 -18.29 -39.04 -27.35
C GLU A 512 -17.83 -38.36 -28.64
N ARG A 513 -17.95 -37.03 -28.72
CA ARG A 513 -17.51 -36.26 -29.90
C ARG A 513 -16.01 -36.33 -30.14
N ALA A 514 -15.21 -36.25 -29.07
CA ALA A 514 -13.76 -36.40 -29.18
C ALA A 514 -13.38 -37.81 -29.69
N GLY A 515 -14.03 -38.85 -29.15
CA GLY A 515 -13.83 -40.23 -29.60
C GLY A 515 -14.25 -40.48 -31.04
N GLN A 516 -15.36 -39.88 -31.50
CA GLN A 516 -15.80 -39.95 -32.91
C GLN A 516 -14.78 -39.33 -33.87
N LEU A 517 -14.19 -38.19 -33.50
CA LEU A 517 -13.17 -37.52 -34.31
C LEU A 517 -11.88 -38.34 -34.37
N GLU A 518 -11.46 -38.91 -33.24
CA GLU A 518 -10.25 -39.74 -33.14
C GLU A 518 -10.40 -41.06 -33.91
N ALA A 519 -11.57 -41.70 -33.82
CA ALA A 519 -11.90 -42.87 -34.63
C ALA A 519 -11.89 -42.57 -36.14
N SER A 520 -12.44 -41.41 -36.54
CA SER A 520 -12.45 -40.97 -37.93
C SER A 520 -11.04 -40.70 -38.48
N TYR A 521 -10.15 -40.16 -37.64
CA TYR A 521 -8.75 -39.95 -38.00
C TYR A 521 -7.98 -41.28 -38.11
N ALA A 522 -8.20 -42.20 -37.17
CA ALA A 522 -7.60 -43.54 -37.21
C ALA A 522 -8.04 -44.32 -38.46
N GLU A 523 -9.32 -44.24 -38.83
CA GLU A 523 -9.84 -44.81 -40.07
C GLU A 523 -9.15 -44.21 -41.31
N LEU A 524 -8.96 -42.89 -41.34
CA LEU A 524 -8.28 -42.20 -42.43
C LEU A 524 -6.82 -42.67 -42.58
N CYS A 525 -6.08 -42.81 -41.48
CA CYS A 525 -4.72 -43.36 -41.47
C CYS A 525 -4.67 -44.80 -41.99
N ALA A 526 -5.62 -45.65 -41.57
CA ALA A 526 -5.72 -47.03 -42.03
C ALA A 526 -6.01 -47.11 -43.54
N LEU A 527 -6.93 -46.30 -44.06
CA LEU A 527 -7.20 -46.19 -45.50
C LEU A 527 -5.99 -45.70 -46.29
N CYS A 528 -5.21 -44.78 -45.71
CA CYS A 528 -4.01 -44.25 -46.32
C CYS A 528 -2.93 -45.34 -46.49
N ALA A 529 -2.66 -46.10 -45.42
CA ALA A 529 -1.75 -47.24 -45.45
C ALA A 529 -2.21 -48.34 -46.41
N ALA A 530 -3.51 -48.68 -46.40
CA ALA A 530 -4.08 -49.67 -47.31
C ALA A 530 -4.00 -49.23 -48.79
N ARG A 531 -4.09 -47.92 -49.07
CA ARG A 531 -3.92 -47.39 -50.43
C ARG A 531 -2.46 -47.44 -50.88
N ARG A 532 -1.51 -47.12 -50.00
CA ARG A 532 -0.06 -47.23 -50.26
C ARG A 532 0.33 -48.66 -50.61
N ALA A 533 -0.07 -49.63 -49.79
CA ALA A 533 0.20 -51.05 -50.01
C ALA A 533 -0.28 -51.51 -51.39
N ARG A 534 -1.54 -51.21 -51.75
CA ARG A 534 -2.10 -51.56 -53.08
C ARG A 534 -1.34 -50.95 -54.26
N LEU A 535 -0.82 -49.73 -54.11
CA LEU A 535 -0.02 -49.08 -55.16
C LEU A 535 1.40 -49.68 -55.26
N GLU A 536 2.01 -50.06 -54.13
CA GLU A 536 3.30 -50.74 -54.11
C GLU A 536 3.23 -52.16 -54.69
N GLU A 537 2.16 -52.91 -54.38
CA GLU A 537 1.87 -54.22 -54.99
C GLU A 537 1.72 -54.11 -56.51
N ALA A 538 0.98 -53.11 -57.00
CA ALA A 538 0.82 -52.88 -58.43
C ALA A 538 2.16 -52.50 -59.11
N ARG A 539 3.03 -51.76 -58.41
CA ARG A 539 4.37 -51.41 -58.91
C ARG A 539 5.24 -52.66 -59.05
N ALA A 540 5.24 -53.53 -58.04
CA ALA A 540 6.00 -54.78 -58.05
C ALA A 540 5.57 -55.71 -59.20
N LEU A 541 4.26 -55.85 -59.43
CA LEU A 541 3.72 -56.65 -60.54
C LEU A 541 4.19 -56.12 -61.91
N HIS A 542 4.10 -54.81 -62.14
CA HIS A 542 4.50 -54.22 -63.42
C HIS A 542 6.00 -54.25 -63.67
N LEU A 543 6.82 -54.19 -62.63
CA LEU A 543 8.27 -54.40 -62.73
C LEU A 543 8.60 -55.83 -63.15
N PHE A 544 7.97 -56.83 -62.51
CA PHE A 544 8.15 -58.24 -62.83
C PHE A 544 7.81 -58.56 -64.30
N LEU A 545 6.69 -58.05 -64.81
CA LEU A 545 6.27 -58.30 -66.20
C LEU A 545 7.27 -57.74 -67.21
N TRP A 546 7.86 -56.59 -66.93
CA TRP A 546 8.87 -55.97 -67.79
C TRP A 546 10.17 -56.79 -67.82
N GLU A 547 10.65 -57.25 -66.65
CA GLU A 547 11.87 -58.07 -66.56
C GLU A 547 11.71 -59.45 -67.22
N ALA A 548 10.51 -60.04 -67.15
CA ALA A 548 10.21 -61.33 -67.79
C ALA A 548 10.28 -61.25 -69.34
N GLU A 549 9.82 -60.16 -69.94
CA GLU A 549 9.87 -59.96 -71.40
C GLU A 549 11.33 -59.84 -71.92
N GLU A 550 12.20 -59.16 -71.17
CA GLU A 550 13.63 -59.03 -71.50
C GLU A 550 14.35 -60.38 -71.51
N VAL A 551 14.05 -61.25 -70.54
CA VAL A 551 14.68 -62.57 -70.45
C VAL A 551 14.29 -63.47 -71.62
N GLU A 552 13.01 -63.45 -72.04
CA GLU A 552 12.57 -64.26 -73.20
C GLU A 552 13.22 -63.82 -74.51
N ALA A 553 13.40 -62.52 -74.71
CA ALA A 553 14.07 -61.98 -75.90
C ALA A 553 15.51 -62.50 -76.00
N TRP A 554 16.22 -62.59 -74.87
CA TRP A 554 17.58 -63.12 -74.83
C TRP A 554 17.66 -64.62 -75.12
N VAL A 555 16.77 -65.44 -74.55
CA VAL A 555 16.78 -66.90 -74.78
C VAL A 555 16.66 -67.23 -76.28
N ARG A 556 15.78 -66.53 -77.00
CA ARG A 556 15.60 -66.72 -78.46
C ARG A 556 16.86 -66.41 -79.28
N GLN A 557 17.74 -65.55 -78.79
CA GLN A 557 18.97 -65.17 -79.48
C GLN A 557 20.05 -66.27 -79.39
N VAL A 558 20.05 -67.04 -78.30
CA VAL A 558 21.17 -67.91 -77.91
C VAL A 558 21.02 -69.36 -78.38
N GLU A 559 19.79 -69.87 -78.43
CA GLU A 559 19.47 -71.26 -78.79
C GLU A 559 20.24 -71.83 -80.02
N PRO A 560 20.35 -71.13 -81.18
CA PRO A 560 21.05 -71.68 -82.35
C PRO A 560 22.57 -71.84 -82.17
N LEU A 561 23.19 -71.10 -81.24
CA LEU A 561 24.64 -71.19 -81.00
C LEU A 561 25.04 -72.50 -80.31
N LEU A 562 24.15 -73.09 -79.52
CA LEU A 562 24.42 -74.31 -78.76
C LEU A 562 24.34 -75.59 -79.63
N ALA A 563 23.64 -75.55 -80.77
CA ALA A 563 23.39 -76.72 -81.61
C ALA A 563 24.57 -77.18 -82.50
N SER A 564 25.70 -76.47 -82.56
CA SER A 564 26.84 -76.82 -83.46
C SER A 564 27.61 -78.08 -83.00
N GLU A 565 28.13 -78.88 -83.95
CA GLU A 565 28.80 -80.19 -83.72
C GLU A 565 30.35 -80.15 -83.75
N ASP A 566 30.97 -78.98 -83.92
CA ASP A 566 32.43 -78.83 -84.00
C ASP A 566 33.12 -79.11 -82.65
N ALA A 567 34.07 -80.04 -82.62
CA ALA A 567 34.77 -80.52 -81.42
C ALA A 567 36.30 -80.29 -81.44
N GLY A 568 36.84 -79.54 -82.41
CA GLY A 568 38.27 -79.22 -82.51
C GLY A 568 39.18 -80.39 -82.95
N HIS A 569 40.36 -80.08 -83.49
CA HIS A 569 41.32 -81.06 -84.04
C HIS A 569 42.70 -81.06 -83.36
N ASP A 570 42.95 -80.09 -82.48
CA ASP A 570 44.14 -79.94 -81.66
C ASP A 570 43.76 -79.25 -80.33
N LEU A 571 44.66 -79.31 -79.34
CA LEU A 571 44.38 -78.74 -78.01
C LEU A 571 44.01 -77.26 -78.09
N ALA A 572 44.68 -76.49 -78.96
CA ALA A 572 44.43 -75.06 -79.11
C ALA A 572 43.04 -74.74 -79.70
N ALA A 573 42.55 -75.51 -80.68
CA ALA A 573 41.19 -75.35 -81.22
C ALA A 573 40.13 -75.73 -80.20
N VAL A 574 40.34 -76.81 -79.44
CA VAL A 574 39.39 -77.27 -78.42
C VAL A 574 39.30 -76.27 -77.26
N LEU A 575 40.44 -75.78 -76.76
CA LEU A 575 40.49 -74.79 -75.68
C LEU A 575 39.84 -73.47 -76.09
N ARG A 576 40.00 -73.01 -77.34
CA ARG A 576 39.29 -71.81 -77.84
C ARG A 576 37.78 -72.00 -77.85
N LEU A 577 37.30 -73.17 -78.28
CA LEU A 577 35.87 -73.49 -78.28
C LEU A 577 35.31 -73.63 -76.86
N LEU A 578 36.08 -74.20 -75.93
CA LEU A 578 35.73 -74.29 -74.51
C LEU A 578 35.73 -72.93 -73.80
N ALA A 579 36.72 -72.07 -74.05
CA ALA A 579 36.75 -70.74 -73.45
C ALA A 579 35.54 -69.90 -73.86
N ARG A 580 35.16 -69.95 -75.14
CA ARG A 580 33.92 -69.32 -75.63
C ARG A 580 32.67 -69.93 -74.99
N HIS A 581 32.67 -71.24 -74.74
CA HIS A 581 31.54 -71.92 -74.11
C HIS A 581 31.45 -71.64 -72.59
N ARG A 582 32.58 -71.56 -71.88
CA ARG A 582 32.63 -71.20 -70.44
C ARG A 582 32.17 -69.76 -70.21
N ALA A 583 32.64 -68.81 -71.02
CA ALA A 583 32.15 -67.44 -70.95
C ALA A 583 30.63 -67.36 -71.18
N PHE A 584 30.10 -68.23 -72.03
CA PHE A 584 28.66 -68.37 -72.24
C PHE A 584 27.95 -69.04 -71.05
N GLU A 585 28.53 -70.08 -70.42
CA GLU A 585 28.00 -70.70 -69.18
C GLU A 585 27.98 -69.70 -68.01
N ASP A 586 28.98 -68.82 -67.90
CA ASP A 586 29.03 -67.77 -66.88
C ASP A 586 27.92 -66.73 -67.12
N GLU A 587 27.75 -66.26 -68.37
CA GLU A 587 26.67 -65.36 -68.74
C GLU A 587 25.29 -66.00 -68.49
N LEU A 588 25.13 -67.29 -68.77
CA LEU A 588 23.96 -68.08 -68.45
C LEU A 588 23.72 -68.10 -66.92
N SER A 589 24.72 -68.47 -66.12
CA SER A 589 24.56 -68.54 -64.65
C SER A 589 24.21 -67.18 -64.01
N GLY A 590 24.81 -66.09 -64.48
CA GLY A 590 24.54 -64.74 -64.00
C GLY A 590 23.11 -64.30 -64.32
N ARG A 591 22.66 -64.53 -65.56
CA ARG A 591 21.27 -64.23 -65.96
C ARG A 591 20.25 -65.16 -65.29
N ARG A 592 20.62 -66.40 -64.95
CA ARG A 592 19.78 -67.32 -64.14
C ARG A 592 19.57 -66.81 -62.72
N ALA A 593 20.62 -66.29 -62.08
CA ALA A 593 20.51 -65.72 -60.74
C ALA A 593 19.60 -64.49 -60.73
N GLN A 594 19.74 -63.61 -61.74
CA GLN A 594 18.85 -62.46 -61.94
C GLN A 594 17.40 -62.92 -62.13
N LEU A 595 17.15 -63.87 -63.04
CA LEU A 595 15.82 -64.44 -63.27
C LEU A 595 15.22 -65.08 -62.01
N GLN A 596 16.02 -65.80 -61.20
CA GLN A 596 15.51 -66.40 -59.95
C GLN A 596 15.16 -65.35 -58.90
N GLN A 597 15.90 -64.25 -58.83
CA GLN A 597 15.59 -63.14 -57.94
C GLN A 597 14.27 -62.46 -58.34
N THR A 598 14.07 -62.18 -59.63
CA THR A 598 12.84 -61.57 -60.14
C THR A 598 11.64 -62.51 -60.00
N LEU A 599 11.82 -63.82 -60.20
CA LEU A 599 10.80 -64.84 -59.96
C LEU A 599 10.41 -64.97 -58.48
N ARG A 600 11.37 -64.89 -57.54
CA ARG A 600 11.09 -64.91 -56.09
C ARG A 600 10.30 -63.69 -55.64
N LEU A 601 10.76 -62.50 -56.03
CA LEU A 601 10.07 -61.24 -55.72
C LEU A 601 8.65 -61.24 -56.33
N GLY A 602 8.50 -61.75 -57.55
CA GLY A 602 7.20 -61.93 -58.19
C GLY A 602 6.31 -63.02 -57.57
N GLU A 603 6.86 -63.97 -56.78
CA GLU A 603 6.11 -65.01 -56.08
C GLU A 603 5.57 -64.56 -54.72
N GLU A 604 6.34 -63.73 -54.01
CA GLU A 604 5.99 -63.18 -52.70
C GLU A 604 4.80 -62.19 -52.79
N GLU A 605 4.70 -61.46 -53.90
CA GLU A 605 3.72 -60.38 -54.15
C GLU A 605 2.37 -60.86 -54.74
N LYS A 606 2.12 -62.18 -54.82
CA LYS A 606 0.91 -62.77 -55.45
C LYS A 606 -0.33 -62.79 -54.56
N ARG A 607 -0.84 -61.64 -54.07
CA ARG A 607 -1.96 -61.67 -53.10
C ARG A 607 -3.32 -61.07 -53.39
N GLU A 608 -3.60 -60.24 -54.40
CA GLU A 608 -5.02 -59.80 -54.56
C GLU A 608 -5.66 -59.84 -55.96
N ALA A 609 -4.93 -60.12 -57.04
CA ALA A 609 -5.54 -60.32 -58.37
C ALA A 609 -5.30 -61.73 -58.92
N GLU A 610 -6.26 -62.63 -58.75
CA GLU A 610 -6.15 -64.04 -59.15
C GLU A 610 -5.88 -64.22 -60.66
N ARG A 611 -6.36 -63.29 -61.50
CA ARG A 611 -6.15 -63.28 -62.95
C ARG A 611 -4.73 -62.85 -63.35
N ASP A 612 -4.19 -61.82 -62.71
CA ASP A 612 -2.85 -61.32 -63.00
C ASP A 612 -1.77 -62.21 -62.38
N ALA A 613 -2.04 -62.79 -61.20
CA ALA A 613 -1.21 -63.82 -60.59
C ALA A 613 -1.17 -65.12 -61.41
N GLN A 614 -2.26 -65.50 -62.10
CA GLN A 614 -2.27 -66.63 -63.03
C GLN A 614 -1.42 -66.36 -64.27
N ALA A 615 -1.54 -65.16 -64.87
CA ALA A 615 -0.70 -64.76 -66.01
C ALA A 615 0.79 -64.75 -65.63
N ALA A 616 1.13 -64.18 -64.47
CA ALA A 616 2.50 -64.19 -63.95
C ALA A 616 3.02 -65.61 -63.67
N ARG A 617 2.22 -66.48 -63.03
CA ARG A 617 2.60 -67.90 -62.79
C ARG A 617 2.82 -68.69 -64.08
N ALA A 618 1.95 -68.51 -65.08
CA ALA A 618 2.10 -69.16 -66.37
C ALA A 618 3.41 -68.72 -67.06
N ARG A 619 3.74 -67.42 -66.99
CA ARG A 619 4.97 -66.86 -67.56
C ARG A 619 6.22 -67.35 -66.84
N SER A 620 6.21 -67.39 -65.51
CA SER A 620 7.28 -67.97 -64.69
C SER A 620 7.59 -69.42 -65.09
N ALA A 621 6.55 -70.25 -65.21
CA ALA A 621 6.71 -71.66 -65.56
C ALA A 621 7.17 -71.87 -67.02
N GLU A 622 6.82 -70.98 -67.94
CA GLU A 622 7.30 -70.98 -69.32
C GLU A 622 8.78 -70.60 -69.38
N LEU A 623 9.18 -69.55 -68.67
CA LEU A 623 10.57 -69.10 -68.53
C LEU A 623 11.46 -70.19 -67.92
N ASP A 624 11.03 -70.86 -66.85
CA ASP A 624 11.80 -71.96 -66.24
C ASP A 624 12.00 -73.14 -67.19
N LYS A 625 10.99 -73.48 -68.01
CA LYS A 625 11.11 -74.55 -69.02
C LYS A 625 12.09 -74.19 -70.12
N LEU A 626 11.98 -72.99 -70.67
CA LEU A 626 12.89 -72.48 -71.70
C LEU A 626 14.33 -72.43 -71.18
N TRP A 627 14.50 -72.04 -69.92
CA TRP A 627 15.80 -72.01 -69.27
C TRP A 627 16.41 -73.41 -69.08
N ALA A 628 15.62 -74.37 -68.59
CA ALA A 628 16.06 -75.75 -68.40
C ALA A 628 16.45 -76.44 -69.72
N SER A 629 15.76 -76.15 -70.82
CA SER A 629 16.17 -76.66 -72.14
C SER A 629 17.51 -76.07 -72.62
N LEU A 630 17.76 -74.80 -72.30
CA LEU A 630 19.00 -74.11 -72.66
C LEU A 630 20.19 -74.67 -71.87
N GLU A 631 20.02 -74.90 -70.56
CA GLU A 631 21.02 -75.53 -69.68
C GLU A 631 21.39 -76.95 -70.14
N LEU A 632 20.39 -77.76 -70.54
CA LEU A 632 20.63 -79.10 -71.05
C LEU A 632 21.40 -79.09 -72.38
N ALA A 633 21.06 -78.16 -73.28
CA ALA A 633 21.75 -78.01 -74.56
C ALA A 633 23.21 -77.55 -74.37
N ALA A 634 23.46 -76.62 -73.45
CA ALA A 634 24.80 -76.19 -73.08
C ALA A 634 25.62 -77.36 -72.50
N SER A 635 25.04 -78.11 -71.55
CA SER A 635 25.70 -79.25 -70.90
C SER A 635 26.17 -80.31 -71.90
N ARG A 636 25.33 -80.69 -72.88
CA ARG A 636 25.70 -81.67 -73.93
C ARG A 636 26.83 -81.18 -74.82
N ARG A 637 26.89 -79.88 -75.13
CA ARG A 637 27.99 -79.29 -75.90
C ARG A 637 29.27 -79.28 -75.07
N ALA A 638 29.20 -78.95 -73.79
CA ALA A 638 30.32 -78.98 -72.87
C ALA A 638 30.93 -80.39 -72.75
N GLU A 639 30.12 -81.44 -72.59
CA GLU A 639 30.60 -82.83 -72.50
C GLU A 639 31.42 -83.25 -73.73
N ARG A 640 30.92 -82.93 -74.93
CA ARG A 640 31.64 -83.26 -76.18
C ARG A 640 32.97 -82.53 -76.31
N LEU A 641 33.00 -81.24 -75.98
CA LEU A 641 34.23 -80.45 -76.02
C LEU A 641 35.24 -80.88 -74.95
N ARG A 642 34.78 -81.19 -73.73
CA ARG A 642 35.62 -81.68 -72.63
C ARG A 642 36.22 -83.06 -72.92
N ALA A 643 35.48 -83.95 -73.59
CA ALA A 643 36.02 -85.25 -73.99
C ALA A 643 37.14 -85.12 -75.04
N SER A 644 37.01 -84.18 -75.98
CA SER A 644 38.06 -83.84 -76.95
C SER A 644 39.27 -83.17 -76.30
N GLU A 645 39.03 -82.28 -75.33
CA GLU A 645 40.07 -81.61 -74.52
C GLU A 645 40.88 -82.64 -73.76
N ALA A 646 40.24 -83.55 -73.03
CA ALA A 646 40.90 -84.53 -72.19
C ALA A 646 41.89 -85.43 -72.98
N LEU A 647 41.55 -85.80 -74.22
CA LEU A 647 42.44 -86.60 -75.07
C LEU A 647 43.69 -85.80 -75.47
N HIS A 648 43.51 -84.58 -75.96
CA HIS A 648 44.61 -83.75 -76.45
C HIS A 648 45.46 -83.17 -75.31
N GLN A 649 44.85 -82.92 -74.15
CA GLN A 649 45.52 -82.49 -72.93
C GLN A 649 46.42 -83.59 -72.38
N LEU A 650 45.94 -84.84 -72.27
CA LEU A 650 46.76 -85.97 -71.80
C LEU A 650 48.00 -86.21 -72.66
N LEU A 651 47.87 -86.04 -73.98
CA LEU A 651 48.99 -86.18 -74.91
C LEU A 651 50.01 -85.03 -74.82
N SER A 652 49.56 -83.81 -74.46
CA SER A 652 50.45 -82.68 -74.19
C SER A 652 51.10 -82.82 -72.82
N ASP A 653 50.30 -83.03 -71.77
CA ASP A 653 50.74 -83.10 -70.38
C ASP A 653 51.80 -84.19 -70.21
N SER A 654 51.59 -85.38 -70.78
CA SER A 654 52.60 -86.45 -70.71
C SER A 654 53.94 -86.08 -71.37
N ALA A 655 53.95 -85.20 -72.38
CA ALA A 655 55.17 -84.70 -73.00
C ALA A 655 55.81 -83.55 -72.20
N ASP A 656 54.98 -82.70 -71.59
CA ASP A 656 55.42 -81.56 -70.79
C ASP A 656 56.00 -82.00 -69.44
N VAL A 657 55.38 -82.98 -68.75
CA VAL A 657 55.94 -83.51 -67.49
C VAL A 657 57.26 -84.24 -67.72
N GLU A 658 57.40 -84.94 -68.86
CA GLU A 658 58.68 -85.56 -69.27
C GLU A 658 59.79 -84.51 -69.50
N ALA A 659 59.46 -83.29 -69.90
CA ALA A 659 60.41 -82.20 -70.08
C ALA A 659 60.70 -81.48 -68.76
N TRP A 660 59.66 -81.12 -68.00
CA TRP A 660 59.77 -80.45 -66.70
C TRP A 660 60.55 -81.28 -65.67
N ALA A 661 60.32 -82.59 -65.57
CA ALA A 661 61.01 -83.43 -64.58
C ALA A 661 62.54 -83.43 -64.80
N ARG A 662 62.99 -83.29 -66.05
CA ARG A 662 64.40 -83.15 -66.41
C ARG A 662 64.97 -81.78 -66.03
N ASP A 663 64.21 -80.71 -66.25
CA ASP A 663 64.65 -79.34 -65.95
C ASP A 663 64.62 -79.03 -64.45
N ALA A 664 63.60 -79.47 -63.73
CA ALA A 664 63.46 -79.28 -62.28
C ALA A 664 64.59 -79.99 -61.50
N SER A 665 65.01 -81.18 -61.94
CA SER A 665 66.14 -81.92 -61.33
C SER A 665 67.46 -81.17 -61.42
N LEU A 666 67.68 -80.42 -62.50
CA LEU A 666 68.86 -79.57 -62.67
C LEU A 666 68.81 -78.31 -61.80
N LEU A 667 67.62 -77.73 -61.61
CA LEU A 667 67.41 -76.50 -60.83
C LEU A 667 67.54 -76.70 -59.32
N VAL A 668 67.06 -77.82 -58.79
CA VAL A 668 67.09 -78.10 -57.34
C VAL A 668 68.50 -78.46 -56.88
N ALA A 669 69.26 -79.23 -57.67
CA ALA A 669 70.62 -79.65 -57.33
C ALA A 669 71.69 -78.54 -57.44
N ALA A 670 71.48 -77.53 -58.31
CA ALA A 670 72.48 -76.48 -58.57
C ALA A 670 72.40 -75.25 -57.64
N GLY A 671 71.33 -75.09 -56.84
CA GLY A 671 71.06 -73.87 -56.07
C GLY A 671 71.39 -73.96 -54.59
N GLY A 672 72.65 -73.71 -54.21
CA GLY A 672 73.07 -73.46 -52.82
C GLY A 672 72.78 -72.04 -52.31
N ASP A 673 72.20 -71.19 -53.16
CA ASP A 673 71.93 -69.77 -52.92
C ASP A 673 70.56 -69.58 -52.24
N VAL A 674 70.57 -68.88 -51.10
CA VAL A 674 69.37 -68.54 -50.32
C VAL A 674 68.88 -67.11 -50.56
N GLY A 675 69.56 -66.32 -51.40
CA GLY A 675 69.23 -64.92 -51.62
C GLY A 675 69.98 -63.98 -50.66
N ASN A 676 70.14 -62.73 -51.12
CA ASN A 676 70.97 -61.71 -50.45
C ASN A 676 70.14 -60.57 -49.82
N ASP A 677 68.82 -60.56 -50.04
CA ASP A 677 67.88 -59.58 -49.49
C ASP A 677 66.48 -60.21 -49.34
N GLU A 678 65.55 -59.49 -48.70
CA GLU A 678 64.21 -60.02 -48.42
C GLU A 678 63.49 -60.37 -49.71
N PHE A 679 63.56 -59.51 -50.73
CA PHE A 679 62.87 -59.74 -51.98
C PHE A 679 63.43 -60.93 -52.77
N SER A 680 64.76 -61.06 -52.89
CA SER A 680 65.39 -62.20 -53.58
C SER A 680 65.18 -63.51 -52.82
N THR A 681 65.24 -63.47 -51.49
CA THR A 681 65.01 -64.65 -50.64
C THR A 681 63.55 -65.03 -50.62
N GLN A 682 62.63 -64.08 -50.60
CA GLN A 682 61.20 -64.33 -50.72
C GLN A 682 60.83 -64.79 -52.12
N ALA A 683 61.47 -64.25 -53.16
CA ALA A 683 61.29 -64.71 -54.54
C ALA A 683 61.89 -66.10 -54.75
N LEU A 684 63.01 -66.44 -54.12
CA LEU A 684 63.61 -67.78 -54.17
C LEU A 684 62.85 -68.77 -53.29
N ALA A 685 62.33 -68.36 -52.13
CA ALA A 685 61.46 -69.16 -51.28
C ALA A 685 60.09 -69.38 -51.93
N ARG A 686 59.55 -68.39 -52.64
CA ARG A 686 58.38 -68.53 -53.51
C ARG A 686 58.71 -69.47 -54.66
N LYS A 687 59.71 -69.20 -55.49
CA LYS A 687 60.11 -70.10 -56.60
C LYS A 687 60.41 -71.53 -56.13
N HIS A 688 61.02 -71.71 -54.96
CA HIS A 688 61.30 -73.03 -54.41
C HIS A 688 60.04 -73.69 -53.85
N ARG A 689 59.14 -72.93 -53.22
CA ARG A 689 57.82 -73.40 -52.82
C ARG A 689 56.96 -73.73 -54.04
N ASP A 690 57.00 -72.93 -55.09
CA ASP A 690 56.36 -73.17 -56.38
C ASP A 690 56.91 -74.48 -56.97
N VAL A 691 58.24 -74.70 -56.95
CA VAL A 691 58.84 -75.97 -57.40
C VAL A 691 58.48 -77.14 -56.48
N VAL A 692 58.40 -76.97 -55.15
CA VAL A 692 57.97 -78.03 -54.22
C VAL A 692 56.48 -78.34 -54.37
N GLU A 693 55.64 -77.32 -54.53
CA GLU A 693 54.21 -77.46 -54.83
C GLU A 693 54.00 -78.05 -56.22
N GLU A 694 54.86 -77.77 -57.20
CA GLU A 694 54.88 -78.46 -58.49
C GLU A 694 55.29 -79.94 -58.31
N ILE A 695 56.28 -80.26 -57.46
CA ILE A 695 56.73 -81.63 -57.13
C ILE A 695 55.79 -82.37 -56.14
N GLU A 696 54.85 -81.71 -55.48
CA GLU A 696 53.77 -82.37 -54.73
C GLU A 696 52.47 -82.40 -55.54
N GLY A 697 52.36 -81.48 -56.50
CA GLY A 697 51.19 -81.25 -57.35
C GLY A 697 51.15 -82.07 -58.63
N TYR A 698 52.30 -82.52 -59.16
CA TYR A 698 52.34 -83.46 -60.28
C TYR A 698 51.91 -84.86 -59.82
N ARG A 699 50.59 -85.05 -59.83
CA ARG A 699 49.96 -86.34 -59.61
C ARG A 699 50.20 -87.23 -60.81
N ILE A 700 51.24 -88.04 -60.76
CA ILE A 700 51.43 -89.09 -61.77
C ILE A 700 50.21 -90.04 -61.78
N ASP A 701 49.59 -90.23 -60.60
CA ASP A 701 48.28 -90.88 -60.45
C ASP A 701 47.17 -90.20 -61.28
N SER A 702 47.21 -88.88 -61.44
CA SER A 702 46.22 -88.14 -62.24
C SER A 702 46.39 -88.41 -63.72
N LEU A 703 47.63 -88.52 -64.23
CA LEU A 703 47.87 -88.91 -65.62
C LEU A 703 47.42 -90.38 -65.86
N GLN A 704 47.51 -91.24 -64.85
CA GLN A 704 46.96 -92.60 -64.89
C GLN A 704 45.41 -92.62 -64.85
N GLU A 705 44.79 -91.82 -64.00
CA GLU A 705 43.33 -91.66 -63.93
C GLU A 705 42.76 -91.06 -65.22
N GLN A 706 43.42 -90.04 -65.78
CA GLN A 706 43.05 -89.42 -67.07
C GLN A 706 43.11 -90.44 -68.22
N ALA A 707 44.13 -91.31 -68.22
CA ALA A 707 44.23 -92.40 -69.19
C ALA A 707 43.13 -93.47 -68.99
N ALA A 708 42.66 -93.70 -67.76
CA ALA A 708 41.59 -94.65 -67.45
C ALA A 708 40.18 -94.09 -67.72
N ALA A 709 40.01 -92.76 -67.63
CA ALA A 709 38.75 -92.06 -67.83
C ALA A 709 38.40 -91.79 -69.31
N LEU A 710 39.38 -91.90 -70.22
CA LEU A 710 39.14 -91.73 -71.65
C LEU A 710 38.32 -92.88 -72.24
N PRO A 711 37.32 -92.60 -73.11
CA PRO A 711 36.61 -93.63 -73.84
C PRO A 711 37.57 -94.52 -74.63
N ALA A 712 37.35 -95.84 -74.60
CA ALA A 712 38.22 -96.79 -75.31
C ALA A 712 38.33 -96.51 -76.82
N SER A 713 37.32 -95.86 -77.42
CA SER A 713 37.32 -95.41 -78.82
C SER A 713 38.35 -94.31 -79.14
N LEU A 714 38.89 -93.62 -78.13
CA LEU A 714 39.86 -92.53 -78.28
C LEU A 714 41.26 -92.87 -77.74
N ALA A 715 41.39 -93.74 -76.73
CA ALA A 715 42.65 -93.99 -76.01
C ALA A 715 43.62 -95.00 -76.68
N GLU A 716 43.10 -96.07 -77.29
CA GLU A 716 43.90 -97.15 -77.89
C GLU A 716 44.76 -96.70 -79.11
N PRO A 717 44.26 -95.88 -80.05
CA PRO A 717 45.04 -95.43 -81.20
C PRO A 717 46.25 -94.54 -80.86
N ALA A 718 46.32 -93.97 -79.65
CA ALA A 718 47.26 -92.90 -79.29
C ALA A 718 48.47 -93.34 -78.43
N GLY A 719 48.57 -94.62 -78.01
CA GLY A 719 49.79 -95.18 -77.38
C GLY A 719 50.13 -94.70 -75.95
N VAL A 720 49.14 -94.21 -75.19
CA VAL A 720 49.29 -93.50 -73.90
C VAL A 720 49.97 -94.31 -72.77
N ARG A 721 49.74 -95.63 -72.67
CA ARG A 721 50.15 -96.45 -71.50
C ARG A 721 51.67 -96.60 -71.31
N GLU A 722 52.43 -96.70 -72.39
CA GLU A 722 53.89 -96.92 -72.33
C GLU A 722 54.65 -95.65 -71.88
N ARG A 723 54.04 -94.47 -72.05
CA ARG A 723 54.66 -93.19 -71.74
C ARG A 723 54.65 -92.87 -70.24
N LEU A 724 53.58 -93.21 -69.55
CA LEU A 724 53.40 -92.94 -68.11
C LEU A 724 54.45 -93.64 -67.22
N ARG A 725 54.81 -94.88 -67.56
CA ARG A 725 55.75 -95.69 -66.76
C ARG A 725 57.14 -95.05 -66.59
N ARG A 726 57.64 -94.34 -67.61
CA ARG A 726 59.00 -93.73 -67.57
C ARG A 726 59.04 -92.46 -66.72
N LEU A 727 57.87 -91.85 -66.51
CA LEU A 727 57.71 -90.58 -65.83
C LEU A 727 57.75 -90.76 -64.31
N GLU A 728 57.27 -91.91 -63.80
CA GLU A 728 57.28 -92.30 -62.39
C GLU A 728 58.68 -92.40 -61.79
N GLU A 729 59.62 -92.98 -62.51
CA GLU A 729 60.98 -93.21 -62.03
C GLU A 729 61.77 -91.89 -61.85
N ALA A 730 61.55 -90.89 -62.70
CA ALA A 730 62.26 -89.61 -62.66
C ALA A 730 61.78 -88.65 -61.55
N TYR A 731 60.55 -88.83 -61.07
CA TYR A 731 59.91 -87.93 -60.09
C TYR A 731 60.36 -88.18 -58.64
N GLY A 732 60.59 -89.45 -58.29
CA GLY A 732 60.98 -89.83 -56.93
C GLY A 732 62.33 -89.25 -56.49
N GLU A 733 63.25 -89.03 -57.43
CA GLU A 733 64.58 -88.46 -57.13
C GLU A 733 64.53 -86.93 -56.90
N LEU A 734 63.59 -86.24 -57.53
CA LEU A 734 63.44 -84.78 -57.49
C LEU A 734 62.89 -84.27 -56.13
N ALA A 735 61.94 -85.00 -55.53
CA ALA A 735 61.31 -84.63 -54.25
C ALA A 735 62.29 -84.59 -53.06
N ALA A 736 63.25 -85.53 -53.01
CA ALA A 736 64.21 -85.61 -51.91
C ALA A 736 65.17 -84.41 -51.87
N LEU A 737 65.56 -83.88 -53.03
CA LEU A 737 66.47 -82.73 -53.13
C LEU A 737 65.79 -81.40 -52.77
N ALA A 738 64.48 -81.30 -52.94
CA ALA A 738 63.73 -80.07 -52.70
C ALA A 738 63.57 -79.79 -51.19
N ALA A 739 63.28 -80.80 -50.37
CA ALA A 739 63.06 -80.64 -48.93
C ALA A 739 64.25 -80.00 -48.17
N GLU A 740 65.50 -80.30 -48.57
CA GLU A 740 66.70 -79.77 -47.93
C GLU A 740 67.00 -78.30 -48.28
N ARG A 741 66.45 -77.80 -49.39
CA ARG A 741 66.59 -76.41 -49.81
C ARG A 741 65.54 -75.51 -49.14
N GLY A 742 64.36 -76.03 -48.84
CA GLY A 742 63.25 -75.28 -48.23
C GLY A 742 63.56 -74.75 -46.83
N ARG A 743 64.21 -75.55 -45.97
CA ARG A 743 64.62 -75.10 -44.63
C ARG A 743 65.57 -73.91 -44.67
N ARG A 744 66.57 -73.95 -45.56
CA ARG A 744 67.59 -72.89 -45.68
C ARG A 744 67.02 -71.54 -46.18
N LEU A 745 65.98 -71.57 -47.01
CA LEU A 745 65.32 -70.36 -47.52
C LEU A 745 64.40 -69.68 -46.49
N GLN A 746 63.80 -70.44 -45.58
CA GLN A 746 62.91 -69.89 -44.55
C GLN A 746 63.67 -69.10 -43.48
N ASP A 747 64.80 -69.62 -43.01
CA ASP A 747 65.64 -68.94 -42.01
C ASP A 747 66.23 -67.63 -42.57
N ALA A 748 66.66 -67.64 -43.84
CA ALA A 748 67.15 -66.45 -44.52
C ALA A 748 66.04 -65.39 -44.72
N LEU A 749 64.80 -65.80 -45.04
CA LEU A 749 63.69 -64.87 -45.24
C LEU A 749 63.34 -64.12 -43.96
N ALA A 750 63.21 -64.83 -42.83
CA ALA A 750 62.90 -64.22 -41.55
C ALA A 750 63.98 -63.19 -41.12
N LEU A 751 65.26 -63.47 -41.41
CA LEU A 751 66.36 -62.55 -41.12
C LEU A 751 66.23 -61.26 -41.96
N TYR A 752 65.98 -61.38 -43.26
CA TYR A 752 65.86 -60.21 -44.13
C TYR A 752 64.59 -59.41 -43.89
N THR A 753 63.48 -60.04 -43.52
CA THR A 753 62.24 -59.33 -43.12
C THR A 753 62.43 -58.51 -41.86
N ILE A 754 63.19 -59.01 -40.87
CA ILE A 754 63.56 -58.19 -39.70
C ILE A 754 64.38 -56.98 -40.15
N HIS A 755 65.33 -57.16 -41.08
CA HIS A 755 66.16 -56.06 -41.57
C HIS A 755 65.36 -55.02 -42.37
N SER A 756 64.46 -55.45 -43.24
CA SER A 756 63.66 -54.56 -44.08
C SER A 756 62.55 -53.85 -43.29
N GLU A 757 61.81 -54.55 -42.42
CA GLU A 757 60.78 -53.93 -41.59
C GLU A 757 61.40 -53.00 -40.56
N THR A 758 62.56 -53.35 -39.99
CA THR A 758 63.33 -52.42 -39.16
C THR A 758 63.78 -51.21 -39.97
N ALA A 759 64.33 -51.39 -41.17
CA ALA A 759 64.75 -50.28 -42.02
C ALA A 759 63.57 -49.39 -42.46
N ALA A 760 62.42 -49.97 -42.79
CA ALA A 760 61.22 -49.24 -43.20
C ALA A 760 60.55 -48.52 -42.03
N CYS A 761 60.52 -49.13 -40.84
CA CYS A 761 60.06 -48.45 -39.65
C CYS A 761 61.01 -47.35 -39.23
N LEU A 762 62.33 -47.56 -39.31
CA LEU A 762 63.33 -46.53 -39.06
C LEU A 762 63.24 -45.40 -40.09
N LEU A 763 63.01 -45.69 -41.38
CA LEU A 763 62.82 -44.66 -42.41
C LEU A 763 61.57 -43.83 -42.16
N TRP A 764 60.44 -44.48 -41.84
CA TRP A 764 59.22 -43.76 -41.49
C TRP A 764 59.41 -42.94 -40.21
N LEU A 765 60.12 -43.50 -39.21
CA LEU A 765 60.47 -42.79 -37.99
C LEU A 765 61.36 -41.60 -38.31
N ASP A 766 62.34 -41.73 -39.17
CA ASP A 766 63.25 -40.64 -39.55
C ASP A 766 62.51 -39.58 -40.37
N GLU A 767 61.67 -39.96 -41.34
CA GLU A 767 60.86 -39.04 -42.15
C GLU A 767 59.86 -38.26 -41.29
N LYS A 768 59.16 -38.95 -40.37
CA LYS A 768 58.17 -38.32 -39.50
C LYS A 768 58.82 -37.60 -38.33
N SER A 769 59.96 -38.06 -37.82
CA SER A 769 60.78 -37.31 -36.86
C SER A 769 61.27 -36.03 -37.51
N GLN A 770 61.79 -36.09 -38.74
CA GLN A 770 62.19 -34.90 -39.50
C GLN A 770 60.99 -34.00 -39.79
N TRP A 771 59.82 -34.55 -40.08
CA TRP A 771 58.60 -33.77 -40.25
C TRP A 771 58.18 -33.10 -38.93
N LEU A 772 58.22 -33.79 -37.80
CA LEU A 772 57.94 -33.22 -36.47
C LEU A 772 58.99 -32.19 -36.05
N ASP A 773 60.25 -32.42 -36.38
CA ASP A 773 61.36 -31.50 -36.13
C ASP A 773 61.23 -30.26 -37.00
N ALA A 774 60.88 -30.42 -38.28
CA ALA A 774 60.59 -29.34 -39.23
C ALA A 774 59.19 -28.73 -39.06
N LEU A 775 58.34 -29.30 -38.20
CA LEU A 775 57.05 -28.74 -37.83
C LEU A 775 57.31 -27.55 -36.92
N ASP A 776 57.46 -26.39 -37.56
CA ASP A 776 57.46 -25.11 -36.88
C ASP A 776 56.03 -24.82 -36.44
N ILE A 777 55.83 -24.74 -35.13
CA ILE A 777 54.56 -24.32 -34.55
C ILE A 777 54.42 -22.82 -34.82
N PRO A 778 53.52 -22.40 -35.73
CA PRO A 778 53.42 -21.01 -36.14
C PRO A 778 52.95 -20.16 -34.97
N GLU A 779 53.33 -18.89 -34.96
CA GLU A 779 52.81 -17.97 -33.93
C GLU A 779 51.42 -17.43 -34.29
N LYS A 780 51.03 -17.44 -35.57
CA LYS A 780 49.74 -16.89 -36.00
C LYS A 780 48.62 -17.89 -35.79
N LEU A 781 47.49 -17.42 -35.25
CA LEU A 781 46.33 -18.24 -34.91
C LEU A 781 45.77 -19.02 -36.11
N GLU A 782 45.60 -18.36 -37.26
CA GLU A 782 45.06 -18.99 -38.48
C GLU A 782 45.95 -20.14 -39.00
N ASP A 783 47.28 -19.97 -38.90
CA ASP A 783 48.24 -20.99 -39.32
C ASP A 783 48.38 -22.12 -38.27
N LEU A 784 48.13 -21.81 -36.99
CA LEU A 784 48.13 -22.74 -35.86
C LEU A 784 47.01 -23.79 -35.97
N GLU A 785 45.81 -23.35 -36.33
CA GLU A 785 44.65 -24.23 -36.53
C GLU A 785 44.90 -25.23 -37.68
N VAL A 786 45.56 -24.78 -38.75
CA VAL A 786 45.98 -25.65 -39.86
C VAL A 786 47.01 -26.68 -39.40
N VAL A 787 47.98 -26.27 -38.57
CA VAL A 787 49.00 -27.18 -38.03
C VAL A 787 48.39 -28.17 -37.03
N GLN A 788 47.39 -27.77 -36.24
CA GLN A 788 46.65 -28.67 -35.37
C GLN A 788 45.92 -29.77 -36.15
N HIS A 789 45.17 -29.40 -37.18
CA HIS A 789 44.48 -30.38 -38.01
C HIS A 789 45.45 -31.34 -38.72
N ARG A 790 46.66 -30.87 -39.08
CA ARG A 790 47.72 -31.73 -39.66
C ARG A 790 48.37 -32.64 -38.62
N PHE A 791 48.42 -32.24 -37.35
CA PHE A 791 48.93 -33.08 -36.26
C PHE A 791 47.94 -34.19 -35.89
N GLU A 792 46.64 -33.92 -35.91
CA GLU A 792 45.58 -34.91 -35.62
C GLU A 792 45.59 -36.11 -36.60
N SER A 793 46.07 -35.92 -37.83
CA SER A 793 46.24 -37.02 -38.80
C SER A 793 47.44 -37.95 -38.53
N LEU A 794 48.38 -37.57 -37.65
CA LEU A 794 49.55 -38.39 -37.30
C LEU A 794 49.19 -39.57 -36.38
N GLU A 795 48.20 -39.39 -35.51
CA GLU A 795 47.77 -40.37 -34.51
C GLU A 795 47.34 -41.74 -35.11
N PRO A 796 46.51 -41.81 -36.17
CA PRO A 796 46.20 -43.09 -36.82
C PRO A 796 47.43 -43.75 -37.47
N GLU A 797 48.38 -42.98 -38.01
CA GLU A 797 49.60 -43.53 -38.61
C GLU A 797 50.55 -44.13 -37.55
N MET A 798 50.66 -43.50 -36.38
CA MET A 798 51.43 -44.01 -35.24
C MET A 798 50.91 -45.37 -34.74
N ASN A 799 49.59 -45.55 -34.71
CA ASN A 799 48.97 -46.82 -34.35
C ASN A 799 49.32 -47.93 -35.36
N GLY A 800 49.40 -47.59 -36.65
CA GLY A 800 49.86 -48.50 -37.70
C GLY A 800 51.31 -48.93 -37.51
N LEU A 801 52.22 -48.00 -37.22
CA LEU A 801 53.63 -48.34 -36.99
C LEU A 801 53.86 -49.19 -35.74
N ALA A 802 53.12 -48.91 -34.65
CA ALA A 802 53.19 -49.70 -33.42
C ALA A 802 52.95 -51.20 -33.67
N SER A 803 52.02 -51.52 -34.60
CA SER A 803 51.75 -52.91 -34.98
C SER A 803 52.92 -53.57 -35.73
N ARG A 804 53.63 -52.83 -36.59
CA ARG A 804 54.79 -53.33 -37.35
C ARG A 804 56.01 -53.55 -36.46
N VAL A 805 56.27 -52.64 -35.51
CA VAL A 805 57.30 -52.81 -34.49
C VAL A 805 57.05 -54.08 -33.66
N ALA A 806 55.79 -54.41 -33.37
CA ALA A 806 55.44 -55.67 -32.68
C ALA A 806 55.78 -56.93 -33.52
N VAL A 807 55.60 -56.89 -34.84
CA VAL A 807 55.94 -58.00 -35.76
C VAL A 807 57.44 -58.26 -35.78
N VAL A 808 58.27 -57.22 -35.88
CA VAL A 808 59.75 -57.34 -35.81
C VAL A 808 60.18 -57.99 -34.49
N ASN A 809 59.59 -57.56 -33.37
CA ASN A 809 59.85 -58.13 -32.05
C ASN A 809 59.42 -59.61 -31.94
N GLN A 810 58.46 -60.08 -32.74
CA GLN A 810 58.02 -61.48 -32.77
C GLN A 810 58.94 -62.36 -33.63
N LEU A 811 59.31 -61.90 -34.84
CA LEU A 811 60.22 -62.63 -35.73
C LEU A 811 61.62 -62.77 -35.11
N ALA A 812 62.11 -61.72 -34.43
CA ALA A 812 63.37 -61.78 -33.70
C ALA A 812 63.36 -62.89 -32.64
N ARG A 813 62.25 -63.03 -31.87
CA ARG A 813 62.09 -64.11 -30.89
C ARG A 813 62.10 -65.52 -31.52
N GLN A 814 61.62 -65.69 -32.74
CA GLN A 814 61.61 -66.98 -33.45
C GLN A 814 63.03 -67.41 -33.87
N LEU A 815 63.82 -66.50 -34.45
CA LEU A 815 65.19 -66.80 -34.90
C LEU A 815 66.19 -66.95 -33.75
N LEU A 816 65.95 -66.30 -32.60
CA LEU A 816 66.75 -66.51 -31.40
C LEU A 816 66.51 -67.88 -30.75
N GLY A 817 65.39 -68.55 -31.04
CA GLY A 817 65.09 -69.89 -30.56
C GLY A 817 65.76 -71.02 -31.36
N SER A 818 66.26 -70.75 -32.57
CA SER A 818 66.87 -71.74 -33.48
C SER A 818 68.41 -71.72 -33.51
N GLU A 819 69.08 -71.00 -32.60
CA GLU A 819 70.54 -70.82 -32.54
C GLU A 819 71.15 -70.34 -33.88
N HIS A 820 70.48 -69.38 -34.53
CA HIS A 820 70.91 -68.83 -35.82
C HIS A 820 72.23 -68.04 -35.70
N ALA A 821 73.09 -68.11 -36.72
CA ALA A 821 74.45 -67.55 -36.72
C ALA A 821 74.55 -66.01 -36.57
N SER A 822 73.43 -65.29 -36.59
CA SER A 822 73.34 -63.81 -36.56
C SER A 822 72.53 -63.28 -35.38
N GLU A 823 72.45 -64.04 -34.28
CA GLU A 823 71.68 -63.72 -33.08
C GLU A 823 72.00 -62.32 -32.50
N ASP A 824 73.27 -61.91 -32.46
CA ASP A 824 73.66 -60.60 -31.92
C ASP A 824 73.19 -59.42 -32.79
N ASP A 825 73.17 -59.56 -34.13
CA ASP A 825 72.72 -58.52 -35.07
C ASP A 825 71.20 -58.33 -35.02
N ILE A 826 70.45 -59.43 -34.85
CA ILE A 826 68.99 -59.39 -34.71
C ILE A 826 68.57 -58.66 -33.43
N LYS A 827 69.22 -58.98 -32.29
CA LYS A 827 68.96 -58.28 -31.02
C LYS A 827 69.32 -56.80 -31.11
N ALA A 828 70.46 -56.46 -31.69
CA ALA A 828 70.89 -55.07 -31.84
C ALA A 828 69.90 -54.23 -32.67
N LYS A 829 69.34 -54.78 -33.75
CA LYS A 829 68.33 -54.09 -34.59
C LYS A 829 66.97 -53.97 -33.91
N GLN A 830 66.56 -54.99 -33.17
CA GLN A 830 65.34 -54.97 -32.38
C GLN A 830 65.40 -53.88 -31.29
N ASP A 831 66.51 -53.83 -30.54
CA ASP A 831 66.72 -52.84 -29.49
C ASP A 831 66.80 -51.42 -30.06
N LEU A 832 67.50 -51.25 -31.19
CA LEU A 832 67.57 -49.97 -31.92
C LEU A 832 66.19 -49.47 -32.35
N LEU A 833 65.37 -50.33 -32.96
CA LEU A 833 64.03 -49.95 -33.41
C LEU A 833 63.12 -49.55 -32.25
N ASN A 834 63.14 -50.32 -31.16
CA ASN A 834 62.34 -50.02 -29.97
C ASN A 834 62.79 -48.72 -29.30
N ALA A 835 64.10 -48.47 -29.21
CA ALA A 835 64.63 -47.21 -28.69
C ALA A 835 64.17 -46.02 -29.54
N ARG A 836 64.34 -46.09 -30.87
CA ARG A 836 63.91 -45.04 -31.81
C ARG A 836 62.39 -44.80 -31.80
N TRP A 837 61.59 -45.85 -31.66
CA TRP A 837 60.15 -45.73 -31.53
C TRP A 837 59.73 -45.00 -30.24
N SER A 838 60.44 -45.27 -29.14
CA SER A 838 60.22 -44.56 -27.87
C SER A 838 60.59 -43.09 -27.99
N GLU A 839 61.77 -42.78 -28.56
CA GLU A 839 62.24 -41.40 -28.81
C GLU A 839 61.23 -40.61 -29.66
N PHE A 840 60.73 -41.19 -30.75
CA PHE A 840 59.73 -40.54 -31.60
C PHE A 840 58.41 -40.28 -30.88
N ARG A 841 57.95 -41.22 -30.04
CA ARG A 841 56.72 -41.05 -29.27
C ARG A 841 56.85 -39.90 -28.27
N GLU A 842 57.99 -39.79 -27.60
CA GLU A 842 58.29 -38.66 -26.71
C GLU A 842 58.36 -37.33 -27.48
N LEU A 843 58.98 -37.32 -28.66
CA LEU A 843 59.04 -36.14 -29.53
C LEU A 843 57.65 -35.70 -30.01
N ALA A 844 56.80 -36.65 -30.43
CA ALA A 844 55.42 -36.37 -30.83
C ALA A 844 54.60 -35.78 -29.67
N GLU A 845 54.68 -36.38 -28.48
CA GLU A 845 53.96 -35.85 -27.31
C GLU A 845 54.48 -34.46 -26.92
N SER A 846 55.80 -34.25 -26.94
CA SER A 846 56.40 -32.93 -26.69
C SER A 846 55.93 -31.86 -27.69
N LYS A 847 55.83 -32.19 -28.98
CA LYS A 847 55.33 -31.27 -30.02
C LYS A 847 53.83 -30.99 -29.86
N LYS A 848 53.04 -31.97 -29.43
CA LYS A 848 51.61 -31.81 -29.11
C LYS A 848 51.40 -30.87 -27.93
N GLU A 849 52.15 -31.06 -26.84
CA GLU A 849 52.13 -30.17 -25.68
C GLU A 849 52.55 -28.74 -26.07
N ALA A 850 53.61 -28.60 -26.87
CA ALA A 850 54.06 -27.30 -27.37
C ALA A 850 53.03 -26.60 -28.26
N LEU A 851 52.28 -27.35 -29.09
CA LEU A 851 51.22 -26.81 -29.94
C LEU A 851 50.04 -26.30 -29.09
N GLN A 852 49.59 -27.10 -28.12
CA GLN A 852 48.53 -26.71 -27.18
C GLN A 852 48.94 -25.51 -26.32
N ALA A 853 50.20 -25.46 -25.88
CA ALA A 853 50.77 -24.32 -25.17
C ALA A 853 50.79 -23.04 -26.01
N GLN A 854 51.08 -23.15 -27.32
CA GLN A 854 51.05 -22.00 -28.21
C GLN A 854 49.62 -21.52 -28.51
N LEU A 855 48.65 -22.42 -28.68
CA LEU A 855 47.25 -22.07 -28.93
C LEU A 855 46.65 -21.31 -27.73
N THR A 856 46.89 -21.82 -26.51
CA THR A 856 46.44 -21.17 -25.28
C THR A 856 47.12 -19.81 -25.08
N LEU A 857 48.41 -19.70 -25.44
CA LEU A 857 49.12 -18.42 -25.45
C LEU A 857 48.49 -17.43 -26.43
N GLN A 858 48.26 -17.81 -27.69
CA GLN A 858 47.68 -16.93 -28.72
C GLN A 858 46.28 -16.43 -28.36
N SER A 859 45.45 -17.31 -27.78
CA SER A 859 44.14 -16.92 -27.22
C SER A 859 44.30 -15.84 -26.15
N PHE A 860 45.21 -16.02 -25.21
CA PHE A 860 45.51 -15.03 -24.18
C PHE A 860 46.05 -13.70 -24.76
N GLN A 861 46.90 -13.75 -25.79
CA GLN A 861 47.41 -12.52 -26.45
C GLN A 861 46.28 -11.75 -27.14
N LEU A 862 45.36 -12.45 -27.80
CA LEU A 862 44.19 -11.86 -28.44
C LEU A 862 43.28 -11.17 -27.41
N GLU A 863 42.95 -11.86 -26.32
CA GLU A 863 42.14 -11.31 -25.24
C GLU A 863 42.81 -10.09 -24.57
N CYS A 864 44.14 -10.12 -24.40
CA CYS A 864 44.90 -8.95 -23.95
C CYS A 864 44.82 -7.80 -24.95
N HIS A 865 44.99 -8.05 -26.26
CA HIS A 865 44.92 -7.02 -27.28
C HIS A 865 43.53 -6.39 -27.43
N GLU A 866 42.47 -7.19 -27.37
CA GLU A 866 41.09 -6.71 -27.38
C GLU A 866 40.80 -5.86 -26.13
N THR A 867 41.22 -6.34 -24.96
CA THR A 867 41.07 -5.60 -23.69
C THR A 867 41.86 -4.30 -23.72
N GLN A 868 43.10 -4.32 -24.24
CA GLN A 868 43.89 -3.10 -24.44
C GLN A 868 43.24 -2.12 -25.44
N ALA A 869 42.67 -2.62 -26.54
CA ALA A 869 41.98 -1.78 -27.52
C ALA A 869 40.75 -1.11 -26.89
N TRP A 870 39.98 -1.85 -26.10
CA TRP A 870 38.85 -1.34 -25.34
C TRP A 870 39.27 -0.28 -24.31
N ILE A 871 40.34 -0.54 -23.55
CA ILE A 871 40.91 0.43 -22.60
C ILE A 871 41.39 1.70 -23.32
N ARG A 872 42.07 1.58 -24.48
CA ARG A 872 42.55 2.74 -25.26
C ARG A 872 41.40 3.56 -25.85
N GLU A 873 40.33 2.92 -26.31
CA GLU A 873 39.11 3.61 -26.74
C GLU A 873 38.51 4.43 -25.60
N LYS A 874 38.37 3.83 -24.42
CA LYS A 874 37.89 4.54 -23.21
C LYS A 874 38.85 5.64 -22.79
N THR A 875 40.16 5.44 -22.90
CA THR A 875 41.16 6.49 -22.63
C THR A 875 40.96 7.70 -23.55
N ARG A 876 40.81 7.48 -24.86
CA ARG A 876 40.52 8.55 -25.84
C ARG A 876 39.19 9.26 -25.55
N LEU A 877 38.18 8.53 -25.08
CA LEU A 877 36.91 9.11 -24.64
C LEU A 877 37.11 10.05 -23.44
N ILE A 878 37.93 9.68 -22.44
CA ILE A 878 38.28 10.57 -21.31
C ILE A 878 39.03 11.80 -21.83
N GLU A 879 40.00 11.62 -22.73
CA GLU A 879 40.74 12.72 -23.33
C GLU A 879 39.84 13.67 -24.14
N SER A 880 38.82 13.16 -24.82
CA SER A 880 37.83 13.99 -25.52
C SER A 880 37.00 14.88 -24.59
N THR A 881 36.99 14.59 -23.28
CA THR A 881 36.31 15.42 -22.28
C THR A 881 37.14 16.58 -21.76
N GLN A 882 38.39 16.75 -22.20
CA GLN A 882 39.31 17.80 -21.71
C GLN A 882 38.73 19.23 -21.85
N GLY A 883 37.83 19.47 -22.82
CA GLY A 883 37.16 20.77 -22.99
C GLY A 883 35.89 21.00 -22.14
N LEU A 884 35.38 19.98 -21.44
CA LEU A 884 34.06 19.99 -20.77
C LEU A 884 34.15 20.28 -19.26
N GLY A 885 35.11 21.08 -18.78
CA GLY A 885 35.28 21.36 -17.35
C GLY A 885 35.26 22.84 -16.95
N ASN A 886 35.15 23.76 -17.92
CA ASN A 886 35.38 25.18 -17.67
C ASN A 886 34.10 25.98 -17.37
N ASP A 887 32.93 25.40 -17.67
CA ASP A 887 31.62 25.98 -17.43
C ASP A 887 30.65 24.90 -16.91
N LEU A 888 29.57 25.32 -16.25
CA LEU A 888 28.56 24.41 -15.72
C LEU A 888 27.91 23.54 -16.82
N ALA A 889 27.90 24.00 -18.08
CA ALA A 889 27.41 23.26 -19.25
C ALA A 889 28.27 22.04 -19.53
N GLY A 890 29.58 22.29 -19.59
CA GLY A 890 30.61 21.27 -19.73
C GLY A 890 30.53 20.27 -18.60
N VAL A 891 30.46 20.75 -17.34
CA VAL A 891 30.43 19.89 -16.15
C VAL A 891 29.16 19.01 -16.11
N MET A 892 27.98 19.51 -16.52
CA MET A 892 26.76 18.70 -16.63
C MET A 892 26.79 17.70 -17.80
N ALA A 893 27.43 18.04 -18.91
CA ALA A 893 27.64 17.10 -20.02
C ALA A 893 28.67 16.02 -19.67
N LEU A 894 29.67 16.40 -18.88
CA LEU A 894 30.70 15.55 -18.32
C LEU A 894 30.09 14.56 -17.31
N GLN A 895 29.24 15.01 -16.38
CA GLN A 895 28.55 14.14 -15.40
C GLN A 895 27.82 12.98 -16.07
N ARG A 896 27.02 13.26 -17.11
CA ARG A 896 26.27 12.22 -17.86
C ARG A 896 27.19 11.21 -18.56
N LYS A 897 28.32 11.67 -19.10
CA LYS A 897 29.30 10.79 -19.76
C LYS A 897 30.09 9.96 -18.75
N LEU A 898 30.48 10.54 -17.62
CA LEU A 898 31.21 9.85 -16.56
C LEU A 898 30.36 8.78 -15.85
N SER A 899 29.05 9.00 -15.65
CA SER A 899 28.17 7.98 -15.05
C SER A 899 28.02 6.70 -15.91
N GLY A 900 28.15 6.82 -17.23
CA GLY A 900 28.21 5.65 -18.12
C GLY A 900 29.58 4.97 -18.05
N MET A 901 30.63 5.78 -17.90
CA MET A 901 32.02 5.35 -17.87
C MET A 901 32.40 4.59 -16.60
N GLU A 902 31.82 4.93 -15.44
CA GLU A 902 32.03 4.21 -14.18
C GLU A 902 31.63 2.73 -14.28
N ARG A 903 30.54 2.42 -14.99
CA ARG A 903 30.11 1.03 -15.22
C ARG A 903 31.07 0.29 -16.14
N ASP A 904 31.53 0.96 -17.20
CA ASP A 904 32.49 0.39 -18.14
C ASP A 904 33.84 0.11 -17.46
N LEU A 905 34.29 1.01 -16.58
CA LEU A 905 35.52 0.85 -15.79
C LEU A 905 35.44 -0.35 -14.84
N ALA A 906 34.30 -0.56 -14.18
CA ALA A 906 34.09 -1.73 -13.31
C ALA A 906 34.15 -3.05 -14.11
N ALA A 907 33.60 -3.07 -15.33
CA ALA A 907 33.68 -4.24 -16.21
C ALA A 907 35.10 -4.51 -16.72
N ILE A 908 35.86 -3.45 -17.07
CA ILE A 908 37.28 -3.56 -17.43
C ILE A 908 38.10 -4.07 -16.25
N GLU A 909 37.84 -3.62 -15.03
CA GLU A 909 38.57 -4.06 -13.82
C GLU A 909 38.39 -5.56 -13.58
N VAL A 910 37.20 -6.10 -13.78
CA VAL A 910 36.95 -7.55 -13.72
C VAL A 910 37.72 -8.29 -14.81
N LYS A 911 37.62 -7.84 -16.07
CA LYS A 911 38.28 -8.51 -17.21
C LYS A 911 39.81 -8.50 -17.11
N VAL A 912 40.40 -7.41 -16.60
CA VAL A 912 41.84 -7.32 -16.30
C VAL A 912 42.23 -8.27 -15.16
N GLY A 913 41.37 -8.42 -14.14
CA GLY A 913 41.56 -9.40 -13.07
C GLY A 913 41.53 -10.86 -13.56
N ASP A 914 40.61 -11.18 -14.47
CA ASP A 914 40.52 -12.51 -15.09
C ASP A 914 41.77 -12.81 -15.94
N LEU A 915 42.21 -11.85 -16.77
CA LEU A 915 43.44 -11.94 -17.55
C LEU A 915 44.68 -12.10 -16.64
N GLN A 916 44.70 -11.46 -15.47
CA GLN A 916 45.76 -11.65 -14.49
C GLN A 916 45.78 -13.10 -13.96
N GLY A 917 44.62 -13.66 -13.60
CA GLY A 917 44.52 -15.05 -13.14
C GLY A 917 44.85 -16.08 -14.23
N GLU A 918 44.54 -15.79 -15.49
CA GLU A 918 44.93 -16.62 -16.63
C GLU A 918 46.43 -16.51 -16.95
N ALA A 919 47.00 -15.31 -16.92
CA ALA A 919 48.42 -15.08 -17.07
C ALA A 919 49.25 -15.78 -15.99
N GLU A 920 48.78 -15.79 -14.73
CA GLU A 920 49.44 -16.49 -13.64
C GLU A 920 49.44 -18.00 -13.84
N ARG A 921 48.33 -18.59 -14.30
CA ARG A 921 48.24 -20.02 -14.65
C ARG A 921 49.15 -20.35 -15.83
N LEU A 922 49.11 -19.57 -16.91
CA LEU A 922 49.98 -19.76 -18.08
C LEU A 922 51.45 -19.61 -17.72
N ALA A 923 51.81 -18.66 -16.85
CA ALA A 923 53.18 -18.47 -16.37
C ALA A 923 53.66 -19.59 -15.43
N GLN A 924 52.75 -20.30 -14.74
CA GLN A 924 53.09 -21.47 -13.92
C GLN A 924 53.30 -22.72 -14.78
N HIS A 925 52.48 -22.92 -15.80
CA HIS A 925 52.58 -24.06 -16.71
C HIS A 925 53.68 -23.91 -17.77
N HIS A 926 54.01 -22.68 -18.18
CA HIS A 926 55.01 -22.35 -19.21
C HIS A 926 56.01 -21.28 -18.74
N PRO A 927 56.95 -21.63 -17.83
CA PRO A 927 57.88 -20.68 -17.21
C PRO A 927 58.81 -19.97 -18.20
N GLU A 928 59.14 -20.62 -19.32
CA GLU A 928 59.97 -20.07 -20.41
C GLU A 928 59.29 -18.92 -21.17
N ARG A 929 57.95 -18.90 -21.21
CA ARG A 929 57.15 -17.83 -21.83
C ARG A 929 56.48 -16.92 -20.81
N ALA A 930 56.63 -17.22 -19.52
CA ALA A 930 56.15 -16.39 -18.43
C ALA A 930 56.63 -14.93 -18.53
N GLY A 931 57.82 -14.68 -19.08
CA GLY A 931 58.31 -13.32 -19.34
C GLY A 931 57.47 -12.56 -20.36
N ALA A 932 57.09 -13.19 -21.47
CA ALA A 932 56.25 -12.59 -22.51
C ALA A 932 54.79 -12.45 -22.06
N VAL A 933 54.25 -13.47 -21.37
CA VAL A 933 52.89 -13.45 -20.79
C VAL A 933 52.76 -12.37 -19.72
N ARG A 934 53.72 -12.31 -18.78
CA ARG A 934 53.76 -11.25 -17.77
C ARG A 934 54.06 -9.89 -18.40
N GLY A 935 54.82 -9.84 -19.49
CA GLY A 935 55.05 -8.63 -20.28
C GLY A 935 53.77 -8.09 -20.90
N GLN A 936 52.97 -8.93 -21.57
CA GLN A 936 51.68 -8.52 -22.12
C GLN A 936 50.63 -8.20 -21.05
N LEU A 937 50.65 -8.94 -19.94
CA LEU A 937 49.85 -8.58 -18.77
C LEU A 937 50.31 -7.23 -18.20
N ALA A 938 51.61 -6.98 -18.11
CA ALA A 938 52.16 -5.70 -17.66
C ALA A 938 51.79 -4.58 -18.63
N ASP A 939 51.86 -4.79 -19.95
CA ASP A 939 51.40 -3.82 -20.95
C ASP A 939 49.90 -3.54 -20.80
N THR A 940 49.09 -4.56 -20.52
CA THR A 940 47.65 -4.42 -20.28
C THR A 940 47.39 -3.69 -18.96
N ALA A 941 48.15 -4.01 -17.92
CA ALA A 941 48.11 -3.36 -16.61
C ALA A 941 48.64 -1.92 -16.67
N ASP A 942 49.59 -1.62 -17.54
CA ASP A 942 50.16 -0.29 -17.80
C ASP A 942 49.17 0.55 -18.59
N VAL A 943 48.49 -0.02 -19.59
CA VAL A 943 47.41 0.64 -20.34
C VAL A 943 46.19 0.86 -19.43
N TRP A 944 45.86 -0.08 -18.56
CA TRP A 944 44.86 0.08 -17.51
C TRP A 944 45.28 1.13 -16.47
N GLY A 945 46.54 1.10 -16.05
CA GLY A 945 47.15 2.07 -15.14
C GLY A 945 47.20 3.47 -15.75
N ALA A 946 47.43 3.59 -17.05
CA ALA A 946 47.36 4.83 -17.81
C ALA A 946 45.92 5.32 -17.96
N LEU A 947 44.93 4.44 -18.14
CA LEU A 947 43.52 4.82 -18.07
C LEU A 947 43.15 5.31 -16.66
N ARG A 948 43.55 4.61 -15.59
CA ARG A 948 43.38 5.08 -14.21
C ARG A 948 44.14 6.36 -13.93
N GLY A 949 45.30 6.54 -14.55
CA GLY A 949 46.15 7.72 -14.43
C GLY A 949 45.60 8.92 -15.18
N THR A 950 45.06 8.73 -16.38
CA THR A 950 44.34 9.77 -17.15
C THR A 950 43.00 10.10 -16.50
N LEU A 951 42.30 9.13 -15.93
CA LEU A 951 41.12 9.35 -15.11
C LEU A 951 41.48 10.17 -13.85
N ARG A 952 42.50 9.77 -13.09
CA ARG A 952 42.98 10.52 -11.91
C ARG A 952 43.48 11.92 -12.28
N ALA A 953 44.27 12.05 -13.34
CA ALA A 953 44.73 13.35 -13.84
C ALA A 953 43.55 14.20 -14.33
N ARG A 954 42.49 13.58 -14.86
CA ARG A 954 41.25 14.27 -15.21
C ARG A 954 40.46 14.66 -13.96
N GLU A 955 40.34 13.80 -12.96
CA GLU A 955 39.73 14.10 -11.64
C GLU A 955 40.48 15.24 -10.93
N ASP A 956 41.81 15.19 -10.91
CA ASP A 956 42.71 16.20 -10.34
C ASP A 956 42.63 17.52 -11.14
N SER A 957 42.64 17.45 -12.47
CA SER A 957 42.44 18.61 -13.36
C SER A 957 41.03 19.18 -13.27
N LEU A 958 40.04 18.36 -12.92
CA LEU A 958 38.68 18.81 -12.69
C LEU A 958 38.54 19.52 -11.35
N GLY A 959 39.45 19.38 -10.38
CA GLY A 959 39.54 20.26 -9.20
C GLY A 959 38.17 20.74 -8.66
N GLU A 960 37.86 22.04 -8.82
CA GLU A 960 36.57 22.63 -8.45
C GLU A 960 35.36 22.15 -9.27
N ALA A 961 35.55 21.82 -10.55
CA ALA A 961 34.56 21.16 -11.39
C ALA A 961 34.24 19.72 -10.95
N SER A 962 35.17 18.99 -10.33
CA SER A 962 34.91 17.69 -9.69
C SER A 962 34.09 17.87 -8.41
N LYS A 963 34.43 18.87 -7.59
CA LYS A 963 33.58 19.27 -6.44
C LYS A 963 32.18 19.65 -6.89
N LEU A 964 32.05 20.36 -8.01
CA LEU A 964 30.78 20.74 -8.63
C LEU A 964 30.03 19.53 -9.21
N GLN A 965 30.70 18.60 -9.88
CA GLN A 965 30.10 17.36 -10.37
C GLN A 965 29.57 16.50 -9.20
N LYS A 966 30.41 16.30 -8.17
CA LYS A 966 30.03 15.58 -6.96
C LYS A 966 28.85 16.26 -6.27
N PHE A 967 28.88 17.58 -6.19
CA PHE A 967 27.76 18.38 -5.70
C PHE A 967 26.48 18.19 -6.54
N LEU A 968 26.56 18.18 -7.88
CA LEU A 968 25.40 17.94 -8.75
C LEU A 968 24.82 16.53 -8.56
N GLN A 969 25.69 15.54 -8.34
CA GLN A 969 25.27 14.17 -8.03
C GLN A 969 24.64 14.07 -6.64
N ASP A 970 25.25 14.70 -5.63
CA ASP A 970 24.67 14.79 -4.28
C ASP A 970 23.28 15.46 -4.35
N VAL A 971 23.11 16.50 -5.18
CA VAL A 971 21.83 17.19 -5.45
C VAL A 971 20.80 16.27 -6.14
N ASP A 972 21.21 15.44 -7.11
CA ASP A 972 20.36 14.44 -7.76
C ASP A 972 19.90 13.36 -6.77
N ASP A 973 20.83 12.80 -5.99
CA ASP A 973 20.58 11.76 -4.99
C ASP A 973 19.67 12.27 -3.87
N PHE A 974 19.92 13.48 -3.37
CA PHE A 974 19.07 14.13 -2.39
C PHE A 974 17.69 14.47 -2.92
N GLN A 975 17.56 14.90 -4.19
CA GLN A 975 16.25 15.14 -4.80
C GLN A 975 15.43 13.86 -4.93
N ALA A 976 16.06 12.75 -5.32
CA ALA A 976 15.42 11.44 -5.42
C ALA A 976 14.98 10.95 -4.04
N TRP A 977 15.85 11.06 -3.04
CA TRP A 977 15.53 10.76 -1.65
C TRP A 977 14.39 11.64 -1.12
N LEU A 978 14.49 12.97 -1.26
CA LEU A 978 13.49 13.94 -0.79
C LEU A 978 12.11 13.63 -1.37
N SER A 979 12.03 13.37 -2.68
CA SER A 979 10.76 13.02 -3.35
C SER A 979 10.17 11.70 -2.84
N LYS A 980 11.02 10.69 -2.57
CA LYS A 980 10.61 9.39 -2.02
C LYS A 980 10.10 9.55 -0.58
N THR A 981 10.81 10.30 0.25
CA THR A 981 10.47 10.52 1.66
C THR A 981 9.22 11.40 1.81
N GLN A 982 9.07 12.44 0.99
CA GLN A 982 7.83 13.25 0.93
C GLN A 982 6.61 12.39 0.57
N LYS A 983 6.74 11.48 -0.40
CA LYS A 983 5.65 10.53 -0.72
C LYS A 983 5.33 9.59 0.44
N ALA A 984 6.33 9.12 1.18
CA ALA A 984 6.11 8.25 2.33
C ALA A 984 5.41 8.98 3.49
N VAL A 985 5.78 10.24 3.76
CA VAL A 985 5.17 11.07 4.81
C VAL A 985 3.76 11.55 4.44
N ALA A 986 3.50 11.81 3.15
CA ALA A 986 2.20 12.22 2.64
C ALA A 986 1.16 11.08 2.54
N SER A 987 1.43 9.90 3.12
CA SER A 987 0.44 8.82 3.24
C SER A 987 -0.82 9.31 3.97
N GLU A 988 -2.00 9.00 3.41
CA GLU A 988 -3.31 9.35 3.99
C GLU A 988 -3.79 8.31 5.03
N ASP A 989 -3.01 7.27 5.31
CA ASP A 989 -3.47 6.11 6.11
C ASP A 989 -3.72 6.52 7.57
N VAL A 990 -4.96 6.51 8.05
CA VAL A 990 -5.26 6.81 9.46
C VAL A 990 -5.38 5.49 10.23
N PRO A 991 -4.59 5.27 11.29
CA PRO A 991 -4.63 4.00 12.01
C PRO A 991 -6.00 3.79 12.66
N SER A 992 -6.51 2.57 12.54
CA SER A 992 -7.82 2.15 13.05
C SER A 992 -7.71 1.32 14.33
N THR A 993 -6.52 0.79 14.63
CA THR A 993 -6.23 -0.03 15.81
C THR A 993 -4.96 0.45 16.52
N LEU A 994 -4.86 0.18 17.82
CA LEU A 994 -3.69 0.59 18.61
C LEU A 994 -2.37 0.01 18.09
N PRO A 995 -2.26 -1.30 17.74
CA PRO A 995 -1.02 -1.85 17.17
C PRO A 995 -0.65 -1.26 15.81
N GLU A 996 -1.65 -0.91 15.00
CA GLU A 996 -1.45 -0.22 13.72
C GLU A 996 -0.96 1.22 13.93
N ALA A 997 -1.52 1.93 14.92
CA ALA A 997 -1.06 3.26 15.30
C ALA A 997 0.39 3.23 15.82
N GLU A 998 0.74 2.26 16.66
CA GLU A 998 2.11 2.04 17.16
C GLU A 998 3.08 1.72 16.02
N LYS A 999 2.68 0.83 15.09
CA LYS A 999 3.48 0.49 13.90
C LYS A 999 3.71 1.72 12.99
N LEU A 1000 2.66 2.46 12.68
CA LEU A 1000 2.76 3.67 11.84
C LEU A 1000 3.58 4.77 12.55
N LEU A 1001 3.45 4.93 13.86
CA LEU A 1001 4.29 5.84 14.64
C LEU A 1001 5.77 5.41 14.63
N ALA A 1002 6.07 4.12 14.79
CA ALA A 1002 7.44 3.61 14.72
C ALA A 1002 8.06 3.79 13.32
N GLN A 1003 7.28 3.56 12.26
CA GLN A 1003 7.68 3.85 10.88
C GLN A 1003 7.91 5.35 10.67
N HIS A 1004 7.05 6.21 11.23
CA HIS A 1004 7.17 7.66 11.14
C HIS A 1004 8.39 8.20 11.91
N GLU A 1005 8.73 7.62 13.07
CA GLU A 1005 9.96 7.94 13.80
C GLU A 1005 11.21 7.41 13.06
N ALA A 1006 11.13 6.28 12.35
CA ALA A 1006 12.21 5.84 11.46
C ALA A 1006 12.46 6.84 10.33
N ILE A 1007 11.39 7.39 9.72
CA ILE A 1007 11.50 8.48 8.73
C ILE A 1007 12.12 9.73 9.35
N LYS A 1008 11.84 10.04 10.62
CA LYS A 1008 12.50 11.16 11.33
C LYS A 1008 14.00 10.96 11.45
N ASN A 1009 14.44 9.74 11.75
CA ASN A 1009 15.85 9.41 11.83
C ASN A 1009 16.52 9.56 10.45
N GLU A 1010 15.84 9.15 9.38
CA GLU A 1010 16.30 9.38 8.02
C GLU A 1010 16.41 10.89 7.70
N ILE A 1011 15.37 11.69 8.00
CA ILE A 1011 15.41 13.16 7.83
C ILE A 1011 16.56 13.76 8.66
N SER A 1012 16.78 13.28 9.88
CA SER A 1012 17.86 13.77 10.75
C SER A 1012 19.24 13.43 10.19
N ASN A 1013 19.42 12.24 9.62
CA ASN A 1013 20.67 11.83 8.98
C ASN A 1013 21.01 12.69 7.76
N TYR A 1014 20.00 13.04 6.96
CA TYR A 1014 20.18 13.89 5.76
C TYR A 1014 20.21 15.40 6.08
N SER A 1015 20.07 15.81 7.34
CA SER A 1015 20.07 17.24 7.72
C SER A 1015 21.42 17.90 7.49
N GLU A 1016 22.51 17.20 7.80
CA GLU A 1016 23.88 17.64 7.53
C GLU A 1016 24.19 17.64 6.03
N ASP A 1017 23.61 16.73 5.27
CA ASP A 1017 23.74 16.68 3.80
C ASP A 1017 23.01 17.85 3.14
N HIS A 1018 21.78 18.14 3.56
CA HIS A 1018 21.03 19.32 3.12
C HIS A 1018 21.75 20.62 3.48
N ARG A 1019 22.33 20.72 4.68
CA ARG A 1019 23.11 21.89 5.12
C ARG A 1019 24.35 22.07 4.25
N ARG A 1020 25.13 21.02 4.04
CA ARG A 1020 26.31 21.03 3.16
C ARG A 1020 25.96 21.37 1.72
N MET A 1021 24.86 20.81 1.21
CA MET A 1021 24.36 21.08 -0.14
C MET A 1021 23.91 22.54 -0.31
N ARG A 1022 23.28 23.12 0.70
CA ARG A 1022 22.90 24.52 0.69
C ARG A 1022 24.11 25.43 0.69
N GLU A 1023 25.05 25.19 1.61
CA GLU A 1023 26.29 25.98 1.74
C GLU A 1023 27.11 25.94 0.44
N MET A 1024 27.31 24.74 -0.14
CA MET A 1024 28.00 24.54 -1.41
C MET A 1024 27.22 25.13 -2.60
N GLY A 1025 25.89 24.99 -2.61
CA GLY A 1025 25.03 25.53 -3.66
C GLY A 1025 24.98 27.05 -3.69
N GLU A 1026 25.00 27.69 -2.52
CA GLU A 1026 25.12 29.15 -2.39
C GLU A 1026 26.52 29.62 -2.80
N GLU A 1027 27.57 28.84 -2.56
CA GLU A 1027 28.94 29.13 -3.00
C GLU A 1027 29.10 29.01 -4.53
N VAL A 1028 28.59 27.94 -5.14
CA VAL A 1028 28.65 27.64 -6.58
C VAL A 1028 27.80 28.60 -7.42
N THR A 1029 26.70 29.11 -6.86
CA THR A 1029 25.78 30.02 -7.58
C THR A 1029 26.02 31.49 -7.24
N ARG A 1030 27.00 31.84 -6.39
CA ARG A 1030 27.33 33.22 -6.02
C ARG A 1030 27.85 34.01 -7.21
N ASP A 1031 27.27 35.18 -7.46
CA ASP A 1031 27.70 36.13 -8.51
C ASP A 1031 27.73 35.61 -9.96
N GLN A 1032 27.17 34.41 -10.22
CA GLN A 1032 27.06 33.82 -11.56
C GLN A 1032 25.70 34.14 -12.22
N SER A 1033 25.75 34.55 -13.49
CA SER A 1033 24.58 35.05 -14.26
C SER A 1033 24.15 34.11 -15.40
N ASP A 1034 24.89 33.03 -15.63
CA ASP A 1034 24.63 32.15 -16.78
C ASP A 1034 23.34 31.35 -16.61
N PRO A 1035 22.57 31.08 -17.68
CA PRO A 1035 21.28 30.40 -17.63
C PRO A 1035 21.27 29.07 -16.85
N GLN A 1036 22.39 28.34 -16.87
CA GLN A 1036 22.52 27.06 -16.16
C GLN A 1036 22.77 27.24 -14.66
N HIS A 1037 23.50 28.27 -14.24
CA HIS A 1037 23.67 28.60 -12.82
C HIS A 1037 22.35 29.15 -12.24
N VAL A 1038 21.58 29.87 -13.05
CA VAL A 1038 20.20 30.30 -12.69
C VAL A 1038 19.28 29.08 -12.52
N PHE A 1039 19.35 28.11 -13.43
CA PHE A 1039 18.58 26.86 -13.32
C PHE A 1039 18.99 26.05 -12.08
N LEU A 1040 20.30 25.90 -11.81
CA LEU A 1040 20.80 25.24 -10.61
C LEU A 1040 20.33 25.96 -9.33
N ARG A 1041 20.31 27.30 -9.33
CA ARG A 1041 19.80 28.10 -8.20
C ARG A 1041 18.30 27.87 -7.98
N GLN A 1042 17.50 27.86 -9.05
CA GLN A 1042 16.06 27.55 -8.97
C GLN A 1042 15.84 26.12 -8.45
N ARG A 1043 16.66 25.17 -8.90
CA ARG A 1043 16.59 23.76 -8.48
C ARG A 1043 16.94 23.60 -7.00
N LEU A 1044 18.00 24.24 -6.52
CA LEU A 1044 18.38 24.26 -5.11
C LEU A 1044 17.33 24.95 -4.24
N GLN A 1045 16.72 26.03 -4.74
CA GLN A 1045 15.62 26.69 -4.05
C GLN A 1045 14.40 25.77 -3.93
N ALA A 1046 14.06 25.02 -4.97
CA ALA A 1046 12.99 24.02 -4.95
C ALA A 1046 13.27 22.87 -3.97
N LEU A 1047 14.53 22.43 -3.86
CA LEU A 1047 14.93 21.43 -2.86
C LEU A 1047 14.84 21.99 -1.44
N HIS A 1048 15.21 23.25 -1.24
CA HIS A 1048 15.09 23.91 0.06
C HIS A 1048 13.63 24.08 0.50
N THR A 1049 12.75 24.48 -0.41
CA THR A 1049 11.31 24.52 -0.14
C THR A 1049 10.76 23.12 0.15
N GLY A 1050 11.16 22.13 -0.65
CA GLY A 1050 10.76 20.73 -0.45
C GLY A 1050 11.24 20.16 0.89
N TRP A 1051 12.43 20.54 1.36
CA TRP A 1051 12.93 20.16 2.67
C TRP A 1051 12.11 20.76 3.81
N ALA A 1052 11.79 22.06 3.74
CA ALA A 1052 10.94 22.72 4.73
C ALA A 1052 9.51 22.13 4.74
N GLU A 1053 8.97 21.84 3.56
CA GLU A 1053 7.69 21.15 3.41
C GLU A 1053 7.73 19.74 3.99
N LEU A 1054 8.81 18.98 3.80
CA LEU A 1054 8.96 17.64 4.38
C LEU A 1054 8.91 17.66 5.91
N HIS A 1055 9.60 18.61 6.54
CA HIS A 1055 9.54 18.80 7.99
C HIS A 1055 8.13 19.14 8.47
N SER A 1056 7.46 20.10 7.80
CA SER A 1056 6.08 20.48 8.12
C SER A 1056 5.11 19.30 7.94
N MET A 1057 5.21 18.57 6.84
CA MET A 1057 4.40 17.38 6.57
C MET A 1057 4.66 16.30 7.63
N TRP A 1058 5.92 16.10 8.03
CA TRP A 1058 6.28 15.12 9.04
C TRP A 1058 5.73 15.49 10.41
N ASP A 1059 5.85 16.75 10.82
CA ASP A 1059 5.31 17.23 12.11
C ASP A 1059 3.77 17.12 12.14
N ASN A 1060 3.10 17.53 11.06
CA ASN A 1060 1.64 17.41 10.93
C ASN A 1060 1.18 15.95 10.97
N ARG A 1061 1.87 15.06 10.25
CA ARG A 1061 1.58 13.64 10.24
C ARG A 1061 1.85 12.98 11.59
N ARG A 1062 2.90 13.38 12.30
CA ARG A 1062 3.18 12.91 13.67
C ARG A 1062 2.12 13.34 14.65
N ALA A 1063 1.71 14.61 14.61
CA ALA A 1063 0.64 15.13 15.47
C ALA A 1063 -0.66 14.36 15.24
N LEU A 1064 -1.00 14.07 13.98
CA LEU A 1064 -2.15 13.24 13.63
C LEU A 1064 -2.02 11.83 14.19
N LEU A 1065 -0.93 11.11 13.88
CA LEU A 1065 -0.73 9.73 14.33
C LEU A 1065 -0.68 9.60 15.86
N ALA A 1066 -0.06 10.57 16.56
CA ALA A 1066 -0.03 10.62 18.01
C ALA A 1066 -1.42 10.85 18.61
N ALA A 1067 -2.21 11.76 18.03
CA ALA A 1067 -3.60 11.98 18.43
C ALA A 1067 -4.47 10.74 18.16
N CYS A 1068 -4.26 10.03 17.04
CA CYS A 1068 -4.95 8.78 16.74
C CYS A 1068 -4.61 7.69 17.76
N HIS A 1069 -3.32 7.50 18.04
CA HIS A 1069 -2.84 6.53 19.03
C HIS A 1069 -3.44 6.81 20.42
N ALA A 1070 -3.40 8.06 20.87
CA ALA A 1070 -3.94 8.46 22.15
C ALA A 1070 -5.46 8.22 22.26
N TYR A 1071 -6.20 8.51 21.19
CA TYR A 1071 -7.63 8.18 21.11
C TYR A 1071 -7.89 6.67 21.14
N LEU A 1072 -7.11 5.88 20.40
CA LEU A 1072 -7.29 4.42 20.34
C LEU A 1072 -6.94 3.73 21.66
N ALA A 1073 -5.95 4.25 22.39
CA ALA A 1073 -5.64 3.82 23.74
C ALA A 1073 -6.80 4.11 24.69
N PHE A 1074 -7.34 5.34 24.68
CA PHE A 1074 -8.53 5.70 25.44
C PHE A 1074 -9.73 4.81 25.06
N ALA A 1075 -9.98 4.56 23.77
CA ALA A 1075 -11.11 3.76 23.31
C ALA A 1075 -11.00 2.28 23.72
N ARG A 1076 -9.77 1.75 23.87
CA ARG A 1076 -9.53 0.41 24.45
C ARG A 1076 -9.89 0.41 25.93
N ASP A 1077 -9.38 1.39 26.67
CA ASP A 1077 -9.56 1.46 28.13
C ASP A 1077 -11.03 1.74 28.49
N ALA A 1078 -11.70 2.61 27.72
CA ALA A 1078 -13.14 2.85 27.77
C ALA A 1078 -13.99 1.60 27.53
N ARG A 1079 -13.62 0.75 26.57
CA ARG A 1079 -14.31 -0.52 26.34
C ARG A 1079 -14.14 -1.50 27.50
N GLN A 1080 -12.97 -1.51 28.12
CA GLN A 1080 -12.75 -2.33 29.32
C GLN A 1080 -13.60 -1.82 30.48
N ALA A 1081 -13.64 -0.50 30.70
CA ALA A 1081 -14.52 0.12 31.68
C ALA A 1081 -16.00 -0.19 31.40
N ASP A 1082 -16.46 -0.08 30.15
CA ASP A 1082 -17.84 -0.45 29.80
C ASP A 1082 -18.17 -1.90 30.09
N GLY A 1083 -17.26 -2.83 29.77
CA GLY A 1083 -17.48 -4.25 29.99
C GLY A 1083 -17.62 -4.56 31.49
N VAL A 1084 -16.81 -3.89 32.32
CA VAL A 1084 -16.94 -3.94 33.77
C VAL A 1084 -18.30 -3.41 34.23
N LEU A 1085 -18.68 -2.21 33.78
CA LEU A 1085 -19.96 -1.59 34.11
C LEU A 1085 -21.15 -2.43 33.61
N SER A 1086 -21.08 -3.01 32.41
CA SER A 1086 -22.15 -3.85 31.84
C SER A 1086 -22.30 -5.16 32.61
N ASN A 1087 -21.19 -5.76 33.05
CA ASN A 1087 -21.25 -6.95 33.88
C ASN A 1087 -21.86 -6.64 35.25
N GLN A 1088 -21.55 -5.48 35.82
CA GLN A 1088 -22.13 -5.01 37.08
C GLN A 1088 -23.63 -4.73 36.92
N GLU A 1089 -24.04 -3.97 35.90
CA GLU A 1089 -25.45 -3.73 35.55
C GLU A 1089 -26.22 -5.03 35.30
N TYR A 1090 -25.61 -5.98 34.58
CA TYR A 1090 -26.23 -7.28 34.32
C TYR A 1090 -26.44 -8.05 35.62
N ALA A 1091 -25.45 -8.08 36.51
CA ALA A 1091 -25.58 -8.71 37.82
C ALA A 1091 -26.67 -8.04 38.66
N LEU A 1092 -26.82 -6.71 38.59
CA LEU A 1092 -27.85 -5.95 39.30
C LEU A 1092 -29.26 -6.15 38.73
N SER A 1093 -29.41 -6.30 37.41
CA SER A 1093 -30.73 -6.44 36.76
C SER A 1093 -31.38 -7.81 36.93
N ARG A 1094 -30.61 -8.84 37.30
CA ARG A 1094 -31.07 -10.24 37.48
C ARG A 1094 -31.09 -10.70 38.93
N VAL A 1095 -31.36 -9.78 39.85
CA VAL A 1095 -31.56 -10.13 41.26
C VAL A 1095 -33.01 -10.60 41.44
N GLU A 1096 -33.22 -11.92 41.38
CA GLU A 1096 -34.51 -12.54 41.73
C GLU A 1096 -34.66 -12.64 43.25
N MET A 1097 -35.86 -12.37 43.77
CA MET A 1097 -36.12 -12.45 45.21
C MET A 1097 -36.14 -13.92 45.66
N PRO A 1098 -35.22 -14.34 46.53
CA PRO A 1098 -35.12 -15.73 46.95
C PRO A 1098 -36.33 -16.18 47.78
N ALA A 1099 -36.85 -17.37 47.49
CA ALA A 1099 -38.03 -17.93 48.15
C ALA A 1099 -37.73 -18.64 49.49
N THR A 1100 -36.45 -18.79 49.85
CA THR A 1100 -36.01 -19.48 51.07
C THR A 1100 -34.92 -18.70 51.81
N LEU A 1101 -34.82 -18.88 53.13
CA LEU A 1101 -33.81 -18.20 53.95
C LEU A 1101 -32.36 -18.49 53.46
N GLN A 1102 -32.06 -19.75 53.13
CA GLN A 1102 -30.74 -20.11 52.59
C GLN A 1102 -30.45 -19.44 51.23
N SER A 1103 -31.46 -19.31 50.37
CA SER A 1103 -31.27 -18.60 49.10
C SER A 1103 -31.16 -17.08 49.31
N ALA A 1104 -31.76 -16.53 50.36
CA ALA A 1104 -31.56 -15.14 50.78
C ALA A 1104 -30.14 -14.87 51.28
N GLU A 1105 -29.60 -15.71 52.16
CA GLU A 1105 -28.22 -15.60 52.64
C GLU A 1105 -27.19 -15.72 51.50
N ALA A 1106 -27.41 -16.64 50.55
CA ALA A 1106 -26.57 -16.77 49.37
C ALA A 1106 -26.65 -15.55 48.43
N ALA A 1107 -27.85 -14.98 48.25
CA ALA A 1107 -28.04 -13.76 47.47
C ALA A 1107 -27.37 -12.54 48.11
N ILE A 1108 -27.42 -12.42 49.44
CA ILE A 1108 -26.72 -11.36 50.19
C ILE A 1108 -25.21 -11.48 49.99
N LYS A 1109 -24.64 -12.68 50.18
CA LYS A 1109 -23.19 -12.89 49.97
C LYS A 1109 -22.76 -12.55 48.54
N LYS A 1110 -23.56 -12.94 47.54
CA LYS A 1110 -23.29 -12.61 46.13
C LYS A 1110 -23.38 -11.10 45.87
N HIS A 1111 -24.25 -10.39 46.57
CA HIS A 1111 -24.34 -8.93 46.51
C HIS A 1111 -23.13 -8.27 47.18
N GLU A 1112 -22.65 -8.76 48.33
CA GLU A 1112 -21.43 -8.28 48.99
C GLU A 1112 -20.18 -8.47 48.11
N GLU A 1113 -20.06 -9.63 47.45
CA GLU A 1113 -19.01 -9.91 46.46
C GLU A 1113 -19.08 -8.95 45.26
N LEU A 1114 -20.30 -8.62 44.80
CA LEU A 1114 -20.52 -7.63 43.74
C LEU A 1114 -20.10 -6.22 44.18
N THR A 1115 -20.48 -5.78 45.37
CA THR A 1115 -20.10 -4.45 45.91
C THR A 1115 -18.59 -4.31 46.05
N THR A 1116 -17.90 -5.34 46.55
CA THR A 1116 -16.43 -5.34 46.66
C THR A 1116 -15.77 -5.26 45.27
N SER A 1117 -16.34 -5.93 44.27
CA SER A 1117 -15.89 -5.85 42.88
C SER A 1117 -16.17 -4.47 42.26
N MET A 1118 -17.28 -3.81 42.62
CA MET A 1118 -17.58 -2.44 42.18
C MET A 1118 -16.55 -1.45 42.72
N GLU A 1119 -16.26 -1.49 44.01
CA GLU A 1119 -15.25 -0.61 44.65
C GLU A 1119 -13.85 -0.79 44.03
N ALA A 1120 -13.42 -2.03 43.77
CA ALA A 1120 -12.11 -2.30 43.16
C ALA A 1120 -12.00 -1.86 41.69
N ASN A 1121 -13.13 -1.67 41.01
CA ASN A 1121 -13.17 -1.25 39.62
C ASN A 1121 -13.38 0.26 39.45
N ASP A 1122 -13.81 0.96 40.49
CA ASP A 1122 -14.07 2.40 40.48
C ASP A 1122 -12.81 3.22 40.13
N GLU A 1123 -11.66 2.87 40.71
CA GLU A 1123 -10.38 3.52 40.38
C GLU A 1123 -9.99 3.33 38.90
N LYS A 1124 -10.27 2.16 38.32
CA LYS A 1124 -9.99 1.89 36.90
C LYS A 1124 -10.88 2.72 36.00
N VAL A 1125 -12.18 2.76 36.29
CA VAL A 1125 -13.16 3.57 35.56
C VAL A 1125 -12.79 5.06 35.66
N GLY A 1126 -12.44 5.54 36.85
CA GLY A 1126 -11.97 6.90 37.09
C GLY A 1126 -10.72 7.27 36.27
N SER A 1127 -9.74 6.37 36.17
CA SER A 1127 -8.53 6.60 35.37
C SER A 1127 -8.81 6.77 33.88
N VAL A 1128 -9.81 6.08 33.34
CA VAL A 1128 -10.28 6.24 31.95
C VAL A 1128 -10.91 7.62 31.76
N LEU A 1129 -11.69 8.09 32.72
CA LEU A 1129 -12.29 9.42 32.67
C LEU A 1129 -11.23 10.53 32.74
N ASP A 1130 -10.20 10.37 33.57
CA ASP A 1130 -9.11 11.33 33.68
C ASP A 1130 -8.25 11.39 32.41
N THR A 1131 -7.92 10.24 31.83
CA THR A 1131 -7.21 10.18 30.55
C THR A 1131 -8.04 10.80 29.43
N GLY A 1132 -9.34 10.52 29.39
CA GLY A 1132 -10.25 11.17 28.44
C GLY A 1132 -10.32 12.69 28.62
N ARG A 1133 -10.48 13.20 29.86
CA ARG A 1133 -10.49 14.64 30.18
C ARG A 1133 -9.24 15.33 29.64
N LYS A 1134 -8.08 14.68 29.84
CA LYS A 1134 -6.79 15.17 29.36
C LYS A 1134 -6.75 15.25 27.84
N LEU A 1135 -7.19 14.21 27.13
CA LEU A 1135 -7.19 14.19 25.66
C LEU A 1135 -8.15 15.21 25.03
N VAL A 1136 -9.29 15.47 25.68
CA VAL A 1136 -10.21 16.55 25.29
C VAL A 1136 -9.55 17.92 25.51
N GLY A 1137 -8.90 18.12 26.66
CA GLY A 1137 -8.17 19.36 26.96
C GLY A 1137 -7.00 19.65 26.02
N GLU A 1138 -6.34 18.61 25.50
CA GLU A 1138 -5.25 18.70 24.51
C GLU A 1138 -5.74 18.92 23.07
N GLY A 1139 -7.05 18.97 22.83
CA GLY A 1139 -7.62 19.25 21.51
C GLY A 1139 -7.52 18.09 20.51
N ASN A 1140 -7.63 16.84 20.99
CA ASN A 1140 -7.68 15.66 20.11
C ASN A 1140 -8.81 15.81 19.06
N PHE A 1141 -8.58 15.41 17.82
CA PHE A 1141 -9.58 15.51 16.74
C PHE A 1141 -10.83 14.65 16.98
N ASN A 1142 -10.78 13.68 17.91
CA ASN A 1142 -11.92 12.91 18.39
C ASN A 1142 -12.44 13.38 19.76
N ALA A 1143 -12.15 14.62 20.19
CA ALA A 1143 -12.54 15.13 21.51
C ALA A 1143 -14.04 14.94 21.81
N ASP A 1144 -14.93 15.20 20.85
CA ASP A 1144 -16.37 14.98 21.00
C ASP A 1144 -16.69 13.52 21.37
N LYS A 1145 -16.05 12.55 20.70
CA LYS A 1145 -16.28 11.11 20.95
C LYS A 1145 -15.67 10.65 22.27
N ILE A 1146 -14.51 11.21 22.63
CA ILE A 1146 -13.87 10.93 23.92
C ILE A 1146 -14.77 11.44 25.04
N GLN A 1147 -15.28 12.67 24.91
CA GLN A 1147 -16.16 13.30 25.88
C GLN A 1147 -17.49 12.53 26.00
N GLU A 1148 -18.15 12.20 24.89
CA GLU A 1148 -19.37 11.37 24.91
C GLU A 1148 -19.13 10.04 25.62
N LYS A 1149 -17.96 9.42 25.40
CA LYS A 1149 -17.66 8.13 25.99
C LYS A 1149 -17.37 8.23 27.48
N MET A 1150 -16.69 9.29 27.89
CA MET A 1150 -16.49 9.58 29.30
C MET A 1150 -17.80 9.88 30.00
N ASP A 1151 -18.68 10.67 29.39
CA ASP A 1151 -19.97 11.01 29.96
C ASP A 1151 -20.81 9.74 30.15
N SER A 1152 -20.82 8.84 29.16
CA SER A 1152 -21.47 7.54 29.26
C SER A 1152 -20.87 6.63 30.35
N ILE A 1153 -19.55 6.61 30.48
CA ILE A 1153 -18.87 5.78 31.50
C ILE A 1153 -19.05 6.39 32.90
N SER A 1154 -19.17 7.70 33.02
CA SER A 1154 -19.40 8.40 34.29
C SER A 1154 -20.86 8.34 34.74
N GLU A 1155 -21.80 8.20 33.81
CA GLU A 1155 -23.24 8.09 34.10
C GLU A 1155 -23.63 6.69 34.60
N ARG A 1156 -22.93 5.67 34.11
CA ARG A 1156 -23.10 4.27 34.49
C ARG A 1156 -22.28 3.94 35.73
#